data_AF-A0A6C0HUU3-F1
#
_entry.id   AF-A0A6C0HUU3-F1
#
_cell.length_a   1.000
_cell.length_b   1.000
_cell.length_c   1.000
_cell.angle_alpha   90.00
_cell.angle_beta   90.00
_cell.angle_gamma   90.00
#
_symmetry.space_group_name_H-M   'P 1'
#
loop_
_entity.id
_entity.type
_entity.pdbx_description
1 polymer ?
#
loop_
_entity_poly.entity_id
_entity_poly.type
_entity_poly.pdbx_seq_one_letter_code
_entity_poly.pdbx_strand_id
1 'polypeptide(L)'
;MEFCDCKFNSQYAYIVKDSYDELNYKIFIEDYLKDDKLKELVKKKKKFLACENMEELILCESEKIKSYFKHKNCESSSGLMTEWHKEWESNFDNSEICIGNRRADAVVDNKVLEFQHSNISKDEINERCNDYNSYNKVIYWIIDCTRNIKIDEKDDRYMITFLSEPWKYQNFIHVPFIYLDNDNKIYRIMPNRVKSNMIDVKEFKTKELFINDIKNNNDIWDEDELVQCVLYHNQRGAGCGKTYESIQLIEKDPRFKTKTTFIYLTKMHSAKEVIYNEFKEQHERGVLSSIELNDDGDNMEGKQYKINFINKNTNKECSIIIGTIDSFMFAVADTNKINKDRDYFASIVKSIRGGNVNTKNCGSIKYAQKSHKLNKECLIIIDEAQDLDPLYIEAISSIMRRTYIDTYVIGDKLQSIWGEHNIHTFLETNDLPTITIDRNMGINHVMRFHNTQFIKFVNDLIDFNKYNLPSIEKICENNNCKYKHENEIEPFNLFTMNAIYANDSNEKKINGEIEKIIEFIEKEINKYNYLPNNFMFIFPTMKKNTLANRLESRLQDYWINKFKNKDYQHKVLLKNNYWKDKLNDNYYKYVVLHKSEDGQPINLKESENSTRLLSIHASKGSGCEVVFLLGLTEGSLRLFSKEKCNLVYDSLLHVAVTRQKKSLYVGLIENCDDIYYRFKNMNINITIDKNIIPNLSMITTSTKYEKIPRYIIEHKFNEFNEKYLINHNYENKIPNNKDNKDIIDWGHHIIRYAVLFYNMMSNIVNNQKIDKEDENYNDQFITILNKISNNSIEIFLYEKYYNHLNKISKTQKYSVIPILCFDTTEKTKYNKYKDVLIEIIINIQNKIKKSLKQNKIPILCPLETVIIQHLIDVNDNGRYVDITIMDIYSIMYCYDECSNELNEKHDMYKCLCKKHFNEGNDNTDSLKYKEIRMSIKNHYDKTIEIKNIYDNLIKYINENIEDSNNFRYNIEHSVSLFSKNKNFNMWNTFDIIGHSNNSVIHFLLIPQYNKLNYNEKIINLMLNHFLINNCSNDEKNNVSRFKNKKIYSCILTLDSIKPIFYEFNITNEFNIYINSYLIHERYGIYHPIIYNFYNYCKETKPPNIDSINYTLKKLEEYSKLPGYIYDFFYDINKEIENNKTNIKTILNKVNDKQTFLKEMDDYLYKSCDKYINSYEEIDEENDY
;
A
#
# COMPACT_ATOMS: atom_id res chain seq x y z
N MET A 1 34.84 44.81 9.52
CA MET A 1 35.92 44.90 10.52
C MET A 1 36.26 43.47 10.90
N GLU A 2 37.49 43.04 10.69
CA GLU A 2 37.95 41.70 11.10
C GLU A 2 38.08 41.65 12.63
N PHE A 3 37.60 40.58 13.24
CA PHE A 3 37.72 40.37 14.68
C PHE A 3 39.14 39.90 15.01
N CYS A 4 39.72 40.41 16.10
CA CYS A 4 41.04 39.99 16.57
C CYS A 4 40.97 38.60 17.22
N ASP A 5 41.59 37.60 16.60
CA ASP A 5 41.56 36.19 17.05
C ASP A 5 42.70 35.85 18.06
N CYS A 6 43.18 36.83 18.82
CA CYS A 6 44.24 36.61 19.81
C CYS A 6 43.69 36.01 21.12
N LYS A 7 44.49 35.18 21.80
CA LYS A 7 44.21 34.75 23.18
C LYS A 7 44.43 35.93 24.15
N PHE A 8 43.48 36.86 24.16
CA PHE A 8 43.59 38.11 24.90
C PHE A 8 43.57 37.88 26.42
N ASN A 9 44.61 38.34 27.12
CA ASN A 9 44.62 38.43 28.58
C ASN A 9 44.46 39.89 29.00
N SER A 10 43.36 40.18 29.70
CA SER A 10 42.98 41.54 30.08
C SER A 10 43.89 42.18 31.14
N GLN A 11 44.83 41.43 31.71
CA GLN A 11 45.69 41.89 32.80
C GLN A 11 47.04 42.45 32.32
N TYR A 12 47.34 42.40 31.03
CA TYR A 12 48.52 43.04 30.46
C TYR A 12 48.26 43.60 29.07
N ALA A 13 49.12 44.53 28.66
CA ALA A 13 49.15 45.11 27.33
C ALA A 13 50.61 45.22 26.86
N TYR A 14 50.81 45.44 25.58
CA TYR A 14 52.10 45.85 25.03
C TYR A 14 52.09 47.34 24.74
N ILE A 15 53.22 47.99 24.98
CA ILE A 15 53.40 49.42 24.72
C ILE A 15 54.09 49.57 23.38
N VAL A 16 53.40 50.19 22.43
CA VAL A 16 53.91 50.44 21.06
C VAL A 16 53.88 51.93 20.75
N LYS A 17 54.77 52.41 19.88
CA LYS A 17 54.76 53.82 19.46
C LYS A 17 53.83 54.08 18.27
N ASP A 18 53.64 53.08 17.41
CA ASP A 18 52.69 53.08 16.29
C ASP A 18 52.29 51.62 15.90
N SER A 19 51.43 51.48 14.90
CA SER A 19 50.88 50.20 14.44
C SER A 19 51.88 49.27 13.73
N TYR A 20 53.15 49.68 13.59
CA TYR A 20 54.19 48.91 12.88
C TYR A 20 55.39 48.54 13.78
N ASP A 21 55.34 48.87 15.07
CA ASP A 21 56.41 48.66 16.04
C ASP A 21 56.49 47.19 16.52
N GLU A 22 57.68 46.70 16.89
CA GLU A 22 57.80 45.35 17.49
C GLU A 22 57.29 45.33 18.94
N LEU A 23 56.59 44.25 19.33
CA LEU A 23 56.03 44.03 20.68
C LEU A 23 57.11 43.76 21.74
N ASN A 24 57.95 44.76 22.04
CA ASN A 24 59.14 44.57 22.88
C ASN A 24 58.94 44.93 24.36
N TYR A 25 57.79 45.54 24.73
CA TYR A 25 57.52 45.96 26.11
C TYR A 25 56.12 45.60 26.58
N LYS A 26 56.01 44.50 27.32
CA LYS A 26 54.80 44.05 28.01
C LYS A 26 54.67 44.77 29.35
N ILE A 27 53.48 45.30 29.65
CA ILE A 27 53.15 45.93 30.93
C ILE A 27 51.91 45.30 31.53
N PHE A 28 51.99 44.92 32.80
CA PHE A 28 50.84 44.46 33.56
C PHE A 28 50.03 45.64 34.08
N ILE A 29 48.73 45.43 34.27
CA ILE A 29 47.84 46.54 34.63
C ILE A 29 48.18 47.20 35.96
N GLU A 30 48.63 46.42 36.95
CA GLU A 30 49.03 46.95 38.25
C GLU A 30 50.24 47.89 38.15
N ASP A 31 51.13 47.63 37.19
CA ASP A 31 52.30 48.48 36.92
C ASP A 31 51.91 49.69 36.07
N TYR A 32 51.03 49.51 35.08
CA TYR A 32 50.48 50.60 34.28
C TYR A 32 49.72 51.63 35.15
N LEU A 33 48.95 51.15 36.13
CA LEU A 33 48.23 51.99 37.08
C LEU A 33 49.16 52.78 38.02
N LYS A 34 50.44 52.42 38.15
CA LYS A 34 51.43 53.15 38.97
C LYS A 34 52.32 54.09 38.16
N ASP A 35 52.32 53.97 36.82
CA ASP A 35 53.17 54.77 35.93
C ASP A 35 52.41 55.96 35.32
N ASP A 36 52.30 57.05 36.09
CA ASP A 36 51.59 58.26 35.66
C ASP A 36 52.20 58.93 34.42
N LYS A 37 53.51 58.76 34.21
CA LYS A 37 54.22 59.30 33.04
C LYS A 37 53.82 58.54 31.78
N LEU A 38 53.72 57.22 31.86
CA LEU A 38 53.26 56.38 30.75
C LEU A 38 51.77 56.61 30.45
N LYS A 39 50.91 56.75 31.46
CA LYS A 39 49.49 57.13 31.28
C LYS A 39 49.37 58.45 30.53
N GLU A 40 50.15 59.47 30.91
CA GLU A 40 50.19 60.75 30.20
C GLU A 40 50.61 60.60 28.73
N LEU A 41 51.60 59.74 28.44
CA LEU A 41 52.06 59.47 27.08
C LEU A 41 51.00 58.77 26.23
N VAL A 42 50.27 57.81 26.80
CA VAL A 42 49.14 57.14 26.14
C VAL A 42 47.98 58.11 25.92
N LYS A 43 47.65 58.94 26.93
CA LYS A 43 46.61 59.99 26.84
C LYS A 43 46.92 61.04 25.77
N LYS A 44 48.20 61.40 25.61
CA LYS A 44 48.69 62.31 24.55
C LYS A 44 48.91 61.60 23.20
N LYS A 45 48.51 60.32 23.06
CA LYS A 45 48.67 59.48 21.85
C LYS A 45 50.12 59.40 21.34
N LYS A 46 51.11 59.50 22.23
CA LYS A 46 52.53 59.32 21.91
C LYS A 46 52.99 57.87 22.03
N LYS A 47 52.16 57.03 22.66
CA LYS A 47 52.29 55.58 22.81
C LYS A 47 50.89 54.98 22.82
N PHE A 48 50.75 53.72 22.42
CA PHE A 48 49.49 52.98 22.42
C PHE A 48 49.65 51.70 23.22
N LEU A 49 48.54 51.24 23.79
CA LEU A 49 48.43 49.91 24.38
C LEU A 49 47.92 49.00 23.28
N ALA A 50 48.53 47.84 23.10
CA ALA A 50 48.15 46.88 22.06
C ALA A 50 48.14 45.44 22.59
N CYS A 51 47.35 44.58 21.96
CA CYS A 51 47.39 43.13 22.21
C CYS A 51 48.54 42.47 21.43
N GLU A 52 48.67 41.14 21.55
CA GLU A 52 49.69 40.35 20.83
C GLU A 52 49.56 40.41 19.30
N ASN A 53 48.38 40.80 18.78
CA ASN A 53 48.13 41.00 17.36
C ASN A 53 48.15 42.49 16.94
N MET A 54 48.74 43.38 17.76
CA MET A 54 48.88 44.82 17.48
C MET A 54 47.58 45.64 17.45
N GLU A 55 46.46 45.08 17.91
CA GLU A 55 45.18 45.80 18.01
C GLU A 55 45.11 46.69 19.25
N GLU A 56 44.58 47.91 19.09
CA GLU A 56 44.60 48.94 20.13
C GLU A 56 43.72 48.57 21.33
N LEU A 57 44.30 48.69 22.53
CA LEU A 57 43.67 48.47 23.82
C LEU A 57 43.43 49.81 24.54
N ILE A 58 42.40 49.83 25.38
CA ILE A 58 42.09 50.91 26.30
C ILE A 58 41.97 50.38 27.74
N LEU A 59 42.34 51.22 28.71
CA LEU A 59 42.20 50.92 30.12
C LEU A 59 40.73 51.09 30.56
N CYS A 60 40.21 50.12 31.31
CA CYS A 60 38.95 50.21 32.04
C CYS A 60 39.25 50.22 33.54
N GLU A 61 39.04 51.36 34.18
CA GLU A 61 39.15 51.52 35.63
C GLU A 61 37.78 51.29 36.28
N SER A 62 37.77 50.55 37.39
CA SER A 62 36.56 50.33 38.20
C SER A 62 36.93 50.29 39.69
N GLU A 63 36.06 50.84 40.53
CA GLU A 63 36.18 50.75 42.00
C GLU A 63 35.57 49.46 42.56
N LYS A 64 34.76 48.74 41.75
CA LYS A 64 34.03 47.53 42.17
C LYS A 64 34.64 46.21 41.66
N ILE A 65 35.41 46.26 40.58
CA ILE A 65 36.13 45.11 40.01
C ILE A 65 37.57 45.51 39.69
N LYS A 66 38.48 44.54 39.64
CA LYS A 66 39.88 44.78 39.29
C LYS A 66 39.97 45.42 37.89
N SER A 67 40.64 46.57 37.77
CA SER A 67 40.87 47.24 36.48
C SER A 67 41.46 46.26 35.47
N TYR A 68 41.14 46.46 34.18
CA TYR A 68 41.58 45.58 33.08
C TYR A 68 41.75 46.37 31.77
N PHE A 69 42.52 45.83 30.82
CA PHE A 69 42.63 46.34 29.46
C PHE A 69 41.57 45.69 28.55
N LYS A 70 41.07 46.41 27.54
CA LYS A 70 40.14 45.87 26.53
C LYS A 70 40.42 46.41 25.14
N HIS A 71 40.05 45.67 24.09
CA HIS A 71 40.10 46.18 22.72
C HIS A 71 39.18 47.39 22.54
N LYS A 72 39.68 48.40 21.83
CA LYS A 72 38.97 49.67 21.63
C LYS A 72 37.70 49.54 20.77
N ASN A 73 37.69 48.59 19.81
CA ASN A 73 36.62 48.41 18.82
C ASN A 73 35.82 47.10 18.95
N CYS A 74 35.84 46.43 20.12
CA CYS A 74 35.11 45.18 20.30
C CYS A 74 33.74 45.44 20.96
N GLU A 75 32.66 45.45 20.16
CA GLU A 75 31.27 45.47 20.66
C GLU A 75 30.78 44.09 21.13
N SER A 76 31.56 43.01 20.93
CA SER A 76 31.11 41.63 21.14
C SER A 76 31.77 40.87 22.29
N SER A 77 32.40 41.56 23.26
CA SER A 77 32.78 40.95 24.54
C SER A 77 32.34 41.84 25.71
N SER A 78 31.04 41.77 26.00
CA SER A 78 30.36 42.52 27.05
C SER A 78 30.82 42.09 28.45
N GLY A 79 31.81 42.80 29.00
CA GLY A 79 31.86 43.08 30.44
C GLY A 79 31.00 44.31 30.83
N LEU A 80 30.36 44.96 29.84
CA LEU A 80 29.37 46.01 30.06
C LEU A 80 27.98 45.38 30.00
N MET A 81 27.38 45.31 31.18
CA MET A 81 25.98 45.01 31.42
C MET A 81 25.06 45.83 30.51
N THR A 82 24.15 45.14 29.80
CA THR A 82 23.23 45.77 28.82
C THR A 82 22.21 46.67 29.50
N GLU A 83 21.59 47.59 28.76
CA GLU A 83 20.52 48.44 29.30
C GLU A 83 19.34 47.60 29.82
N TRP A 84 19.00 46.52 29.11
CA TRP A 84 17.99 45.55 29.54
C TRP A 84 18.35 44.89 30.88
N HIS A 85 19.60 44.42 31.02
CA HIS A 85 20.08 43.81 32.27
C HIS A 85 20.09 44.84 33.41
N LYS A 86 20.58 46.07 33.16
CA LYS A 86 20.59 47.18 34.13
C LYS A 86 19.22 47.52 34.65
N GLU A 87 18.26 47.59 33.74
CA GLU A 87 16.89 47.90 34.08
C GLU A 87 16.28 46.76 34.93
N TRP A 88 16.47 45.49 34.56
CA TRP A 88 16.05 44.35 35.40
C TRP A 88 16.65 44.36 36.81
N GLU A 89 17.96 44.56 36.96
CA GLU A 89 18.60 44.64 38.28
C GLU A 89 18.09 45.79 39.13
N SER A 90 17.81 46.95 38.53
CA SER A 90 17.33 48.14 39.25
C SER A 90 15.99 47.93 39.95
N ASN A 91 15.25 46.87 39.59
CA ASN A 91 13.98 46.53 40.20
C ASN A 91 14.12 45.77 41.54
N PHE A 92 15.31 45.36 41.95
CA PHE A 92 15.55 44.56 43.16
C PHE A 92 16.54 45.23 44.11
N ASP A 93 16.26 45.19 45.42
CA ASP A 93 17.07 45.86 46.44
C ASP A 93 18.43 45.14 46.67
N ASN A 94 18.47 43.85 46.38
CA ASN A 94 19.55 42.92 46.68
C ASN A 94 20.18 42.40 45.38
N SER A 95 20.89 43.27 44.65
CA SER A 95 21.58 42.93 43.40
C SER A 95 23.08 42.69 43.61
N GLU A 96 23.70 41.93 42.69
CA GLU A 96 25.16 41.67 42.67
C GLU A 96 25.70 41.01 43.97
N ILE A 97 24.93 40.10 44.57
CA ILE A 97 25.27 39.45 45.85
C ILE A 97 26.13 38.19 45.63
N CYS A 98 27.23 38.07 46.37
CA CYS A 98 28.04 36.85 46.36
C CYS A 98 27.36 35.73 47.16
N ILE A 99 27.13 34.58 46.51
CA ILE A 99 26.68 33.33 47.12
C ILE A 99 27.74 32.27 46.80
N GLY A 100 28.49 31.87 47.82
CA GLY A 100 29.66 31.01 47.62
C GLY A 100 30.72 31.71 46.75
N ASN A 101 31.14 31.05 45.67
CA ASN A 101 32.12 31.57 44.72
C ASN A 101 31.49 32.31 43.53
N ARG A 102 30.16 32.42 43.47
CA ARG A 102 29.44 33.08 42.38
C ARG A 102 28.77 34.35 42.85
N ARG A 103 28.54 35.26 41.91
CA ARG A 103 27.76 36.47 42.14
C ARG A 103 26.43 36.34 41.41
N ALA A 104 25.35 36.43 42.18
CA ALA A 104 23.99 36.43 41.69
C ALA A 104 23.61 37.84 41.23
N ASP A 105 22.90 37.95 40.10
CA ASP A 105 22.45 39.24 39.58
C ASP A 105 21.43 39.88 40.53
N ALA A 106 20.47 39.10 41.04
CA ALA A 106 19.59 39.52 42.15
C ALA A 106 19.17 38.35 43.06
N VAL A 107 18.86 38.65 44.32
CA VAL A 107 18.45 37.67 45.33
C VAL A 107 17.22 38.14 46.09
N VAL A 108 16.19 37.30 46.15
CA VAL A 108 14.97 37.53 46.93
C VAL A 108 14.69 36.27 47.75
N ASP A 109 14.78 36.36 49.07
CA ASP A 109 14.68 35.22 49.99
C ASP A 109 15.58 34.02 49.62
N ASN A 110 14.99 32.90 49.23
CA ASN A 110 15.69 31.70 48.77
C ASN A 110 15.82 31.61 47.24
N LYS A 111 15.36 32.62 46.49
CA LYS A 111 15.40 32.68 45.03
C LYS A 111 16.59 33.50 44.55
N VAL A 112 17.32 32.98 43.57
CA VAL A 112 18.39 33.66 42.84
C VAL A 112 17.88 33.95 41.44
N LEU A 113 17.86 35.22 41.05
CA LEU A 113 17.46 35.66 39.71
C LEU A 113 18.73 35.86 38.87
N GLU A 114 18.74 35.29 37.68
CA GLU A 114 19.84 35.41 36.72
C GLU A 114 19.29 35.95 35.40
N PHE A 115 19.83 37.07 34.94
CA PHE A 115 19.40 37.78 33.74
C PHE A 115 20.34 37.45 32.59
N GLN A 116 19.82 36.77 31.57
CA GLN A 116 20.63 36.30 30.45
C GLN A 116 20.25 36.99 29.14
N HIS A 117 21.16 37.85 28.66
CA HIS A 117 21.03 38.53 27.36
C HIS A 117 21.83 37.85 26.24
N SER A 118 23.05 37.38 26.53
CA SER A 118 23.98 36.79 25.56
C SER A 118 24.07 35.26 25.67
N ASN A 119 24.70 34.60 24.70
CA ASN A 119 24.88 33.14 24.73
C ASN A 119 25.64 32.69 26.00
N ILE A 120 25.10 31.68 26.67
CA ILE A 120 25.69 31.01 27.84
C ILE A 120 25.77 29.51 27.57
N SER A 121 26.87 28.87 27.94
CA SER A 121 27.05 27.44 27.70
C SER A 121 26.17 26.59 28.61
N LYS A 122 25.80 25.39 28.14
CA LYS A 122 25.05 24.41 28.93
C LYS A 122 25.80 24.00 30.21
N ASP A 123 27.11 23.84 30.12
CA ASP A 123 27.93 23.45 31.26
C ASP A 123 27.93 24.54 32.33
N GLU A 124 28.06 25.81 31.92
CA GLU A 124 28.00 26.93 32.84
C GLU A 124 26.64 27.07 33.53
N ILE A 125 25.53 26.84 32.81
CA ILE A 125 24.19 26.78 33.42
C ILE A 125 24.14 25.67 34.48
N ASN A 126 24.63 24.47 34.17
CA ASN A 126 24.61 23.34 35.12
C ASN A 126 25.46 23.63 36.36
N GLU A 127 26.65 24.21 36.18
CA GLU A 127 27.50 24.60 37.30
C GLU A 127 26.82 25.64 38.18
N ARG A 128 26.21 26.69 37.60
CA ARG A 128 25.47 27.72 38.35
C ARG A 128 24.30 27.10 39.13
N CYS A 129 23.51 26.24 38.48
CA CYS A 129 22.41 25.53 39.12
C CYS A 129 22.89 24.67 40.30
N ASN A 130 23.97 23.91 40.12
CA ASN A 130 24.53 23.05 41.18
C ASN A 130 25.11 23.88 42.34
N ASP A 131 25.83 24.96 42.03
CA ASP A 131 26.43 25.84 43.03
C ASP A 131 25.35 26.47 43.90
N TYR A 132 24.35 27.13 43.31
CA TYR A 132 23.27 27.74 44.10
C TYR A 132 22.44 26.72 44.87
N ASN A 133 22.18 25.54 44.30
CA ASN A 133 21.47 24.47 44.98
C ASN A 133 22.25 23.96 46.22
N SER A 134 23.59 23.95 46.18
CA SER A 134 24.42 23.62 47.35
C SER A 134 24.26 24.59 48.53
N TYR A 135 23.75 25.80 48.27
CA TYR A 135 23.40 26.81 49.27
C TYR A 135 21.88 26.89 49.54
N ASN A 136 21.11 25.85 49.19
CA ASN A 136 19.64 25.80 49.32
C ASN A 136 18.92 26.97 48.64
N LYS A 137 19.44 27.43 47.49
CA LYS A 137 18.84 28.48 46.67
C LYS A 137 18.21 27.90 45.40
N VAL A 138 17.08 28.46 44.98
CA VAL A 138 16.39 28.12 43.74
C VAL A 138 16.69 29.19 42.69
N ILE A 139 17.19 28.78 41.52
CA ILE A 139 17.54 29.69 40.43
C ILE A 139 16.36 29.95 39.49
N TYR A 140 16.16 31.21 39.12
CA TYR A 140 15.18 31.69 38.16
C TYR A 140 15.93 32.37 37.01
N TRP A 141 15.87 31.75 35.84
CA TRP A 141 16.49 32.28 34.64
C TRP A 141 15.52 33.19 33.90
N ILE A 142 15.85 34.47 33.77
CA ILE A 142 15.13 35.44 32.96
C ILE A 142 15.94 35.70 31.69
N ILE A 143 15.37 35.37 30.53
CA ILE A 143 16.04 35.41 29.24
C ILE A 143 15.46 36.55 28.42
N ASP A 144 16.32 37.42 27.89
CA ASP A 144 15.89 38.46 26.95
C ASP A 144 15.49 37.81 25.62
N CYS A 145 14.24 37.99 25.20
CA CYS A 145 13.70 37.45 23.96
C CYS A 145 13.15 38.52 23.01
N THR A 146 13.32 39.81 23.32
CA THR A 146 12.70 40.98 22.66
C THR A 146 12.81 41.00 21.13
N ARG A 147 13.85 40.38 20.54
CA ARG A 147 14.07 40.36 19.08
C ARG A 147 14.07 38.96 18.45
N ASN A 148 13.94 37.91 19.24
CA ASN A 148 14.28 36.55 18.80
C ASN A 148 13.10 35.57 18.83
N ILE A 149 11.97 35.96 19.42
CA ILE A 149 10.74 35.17 19.42
C ILE A 149 9.63 35.89 18.66
N LYS A 150 8.73 35.12 18.06
CA LYS A 150 7.46 35.57 17.51
C LYS A 150 6.33 34.99 18.35
N ILE A 151 5.32 35.79 18.63
CA ILE A 151 4.18 35.40 19.46
C ILE A 151 2.91 35.53 18.61
N ASP A 152 2.18 34.42 18.46
CA ASP A 152 0.87 34.39 17.82
C ASP A 152 -0.19 34.05 18.88
N GLU A 153 -1.16 34.93 19.08
CA GLU A 153 -2.30 34.72 19.99
C GLU A 153 -3.34 33.78 19.36
N LYS A 154 -3.80 32.79 20.12
CA LYS A 154 -4.78 31.77 19.70
C LYS A 154 -5.83 31.62 20.79
N ASP A 155 -6.95 32.30 20.65
CA ASP A 155 -8.09 32.28 21.57
C ASP A 155 -7.71 32.48 23.05
N ASP A 156 -7.36 31.40 23.75
CA ASP A 156 -7.02 31.32 25.18
C ASP A 156 -5.54 31.04 25.48
N ARG A 157 -4.66 31.05 24.47
CA ARG A 157 -3.22 30.74 24.61
C ARG A 157 -2.33 31.51 23.64
N TYR A 158 -1.02 31.47 23.89
CA TYR A 158 0.02 32.12 23.10
C TYR A 158 0.98 31.08 22.50
N MET A 159 1.15 31.08 21.18
CA MET A 159 2.15 30.26 20.50
C MET A 159 3.45 31.04 20.35
N ILE A 160 4.51 30.57 21.00
CA ILE A 160 5.86 31.15 20.91
C ILE A 160 6.66 30.39 19.86
N THR A 161 7.26 31.14 18.93
CA THR A 161 8.16 30.62 17.89
C THR A 161 9.55 31.24 18.04
N PHE A 162 10.58 30.41 18.22
CA PHE A 162 11.97 30.86 18.27
C PHE A 162 12.53 31.04 16.84
N LEU A 163 12.78 32.29 16.46
CA LEU A 163 13.18 32.67 15.10
C LEU A 163 14.68 32.48 14.85
N SER A 164 15.49 32.89 15.83
CA SER A 164 16.95 32.88 15.81
C SER A 164 17.48 32.54 17.22
N GLU A 165 18.75 32.14 17.31
CA GLU A 165 19.42 31.85 18.59
C GLU A 165 18.83 30.69 19.43
N PRO A 166 19.03 29.44 19.00
CA PRO A 166 18.47 28.27 19.68
C PRO A 166 18.96 28.09 21.13
N TRP A 167 20.09 28.68 21.50
CA TRP A 167 20.68 28.59 22.84
C TRP A 167 19.73 29.07 23.94
N LYS A 168 18.83 30.04 23.64
CA LYS A 168 17.87 30.65 24.58
C LYS A 168 16.94 29.65 25.26
N TYR A 169 16.76 28.47 24.68
CA TYR A 169 16.07 27.35 25.34
C TYR A 169 16.90 26.04 25.32
N GLN A 170 17.68 25.78 24.26
CA GLN A 170 18.38 24.49 24.11
C GLN A 170 19.41 24.25 25.21
N ASN A 171 20.12 25.30 25.63
CA ASN A 171 21.12 25.18 26.69
C ASN A 171 20.48 25.01 28.07
N PHE A 172 19.21 25.39 28.21
CA PHE A 172 18.41 25.31 29.44
C PHE A 172 17.54 24.05 29.55
N ILE A 173 17.69 23.05 28.66
CA ILE A 173 16.84 21.84 28.62
C ILE A 173 16.71 21.10 29.97
N HIS A 174 17.71 21.19 30.85
CA HIS A 174 17.71 20.53 32.16
C HIS A 174 17.09 21.37 33.26
N VAL A 175 16.83 22.66 33.01
CA VAL A 175 16.19 23.56 33.95
C VAL A 175 14.67 23.34 33.88
N PRO A 176 13.96 23.22 35.03
CA PRO A 176 12.52 23.00 35.04
C PRO A 176 11.74 24.10 34.29
N PHE A 177 12.05 25.36 34.59
CA PHE A 177 11.40 26.53 34.00
C PHE A 177 12.40 27.65 33.69
N ILE A 178 12.14 28.38 32.61
CA ILE A 178 12.75 29.68 32.33
C ILE A 178 11.66 30.72 32.04
N TYR A 179 12.01 31.99 32.21
CA TYR A 179 11.11 33.13 32.01
C TYR A 179 11.62 33.94 30.83
N LEU A 180 10.82 34.03 29.77
CA LEU A 180 11.16 34.78 28.56
C LEU A 180 10.57 36.19 28.68
N ASP A 181 11.42 37.21 28.61
CA ASP A 181 10.98 38.60 28.53
C ASP A 181 10.90 39.04 27.07
N ASN A 182 9.70 39.44 26.64
CA ASN A 182 9.48 40.03 25.33
C ASN A 182 8.58 41.26 25.46
N ASP A 183 9.15 42.45 25.32
CA ASP A 183 8.44 43.73 25.43
C ASP A 183 7.64 43.87 26.75
N ASN A 184 8.27 43.58 27.89
CA ASN A 184 7.68 43.61 29.23
C ASN A 184 6.56 42.57 29.47
N LYS A 185 6.40 41.60 28.58
CA LYS A 185 5.55 40.42 28.78
C LYS A 185 6.43 39.23 29.10
N ILE A 186 6.20 38.64 30.27
CA ILE A 186 6.95 37.50 30.77
C ILE A 186 6.18 36.23 30.47
N TYR A 187 6.84 35.27 29.83
CA TYR A 187 6.30 33.95 29.52
C TYR A 187 7.09 32.88 30.25
N ARG A 188 6.41 32.04 31.05
CA ARG A 188 7.01 30.88 31.70
C ARG A 188 6.96 29.68 30.75
N ILE A 189 8.12 29.09 30.45
CA ILE A 189 8.20 27.86 29.63
C ILE A 189 9.04 26.78 30.30
N MET A 190 8.75 25.52 29.96
CA MET A 190 9.65 24.39 30.22
C MET A 190 10.54 24.17 28.99
N PRO A 191 11.85 24.43 29.06
CA PRO A 191 12.74 24.38 27.89
C PRO A 191 12.76 23.01 27.19
N ASN A 192 12.68 21.91 27.95
CA ASN A 192 12.62 20.55 27.40
C ASN A 192 11.35 20.25 26.59
N ARG A 193 10.29 21.05 26.76
CA ARG A 193 9.04 20.96 26.02
C ARG A 193 9.05 21.78 24.73
N VAL A 194 10.06 22.60 24.46
CA VAL A 194 10.13 23.27 23.15
C VAL A 194 10.45 22.24 22.06
N LYS A 195 9.56 22.09 21.06
CA LYS A 195 9.71 21.17 19.92
C LYS A 195 9.56 21.92 18.61
N SER A 196 10.38 21.58 17.61
CA SER A 196 10.38 22.27 16.31
C SER A 196 10.47 23.81 16.43
N ASN A 197 11.22 24.30 17.41
CA ASN A 197 11.34 25.73 17.79
C ASN A 197 10.01 26.40 18.20
N MET A 198 9.01 25.63 18.63
CA MET A 198 7.69 26.15 19.00
C MET A 198 7.19 25.56 20.34
N ILE A 199 6.42 26.35 21.08
CA ILE A 199 5.70 25.93 22.29
C ILE A 199 4.46 26.80 22.48
N ASP A 200 3.35 26.20 22.91
CA ASP A 200 2.20 26.97 23.38
C ASP A 200 2.31 27.21 24.89
N VAL A 201 1.90 28.39 25.33
CA VAL A 201 1.78 28.77 26.74
C VAL A 201 0.41 29.39 26.99
N LYS A 202 -0.13 29.23 28.20
CA LYS A 202 -1.47 29.71 28.53
C LYS A 202 -1.53 31.23 28.64
N GLU A 203 -0.60 31.78 29.39
CA GLU A 203 -0.66 33.17 29.82
C GLU A 203 0.72 33.83 29.79
N PHE A 204 0.68 35.16 29.82
CA PHE A 204 1.84 35.97 30.15
C PHE A 204 1.52 36.80 31.39
N LYS A 205 2.57 37.22 32.09
CA LYS A 205 2.46 38.21 33.17
C LYS A 205 3.19 39.46 32.74
N THR A 206 2.63 40.64 33.04
CA THR A 206 3.39 41.88 32.86
C THR A 206 4.62 41.85 33.76
N LYS A 207 5.73 42.41 33.32
CA LYS A 207 6.97 42.54 34.08
C LYS A 207 6.73 43.04 35.51
N GLU A 208 5.92 44.07 35.70
CA GLU A 208 5.57 44.63 37.01
C GLU A 208 4.90 43.60 37.94
N LEU A 209 3.86 42.91 37.47
CA LEU A 209 3.19 41.84 38.22
C LEU A 209 4.16 40.70 38.58
N PHE A 210 5.02 40.29 37.64
CA PHE A 210 6.01 39.25 37.87
C PHE A 210 7.06 39.64 38.94
N ILE A 211 7.55 40.88 38.91
CA ILE A 211 8.48 41.39 39.94
C ILE A 211 7.80 41.44 41.31
N ASN A 212 6.57 41.94 41.38
CA ASN A 212 5.80 42.01 42.62
C ASN A 212 5.53 40.62 43.20
N ASP A 213 5.26 39.63 42.34
CA ASP A 213 5.07 38.24 42.73
C ASP A 213 6.33 37.63 43.34
N ILE A 214 7.48 37.81 42.67
CA ILE A 214 8.77 37.35 43.20
C ILE A 214 9.04 37.95 44.59
N LYS A 215 8.82 39.27 44.76
CA LYS A 215 9.06 39.98 46.03
C LYS A 215 8.14 39.54 47.17
N ASN A 216 6.90 39.18 46.87
CA ASN A 216 5.91 38.78 47.87
C ASN A 216 5.78 37.27 48.04
N ASN A 217 6.56 36.49 47.29
CA ASN A 217 6.54 35.02 47.28
C ASN A 217 5.15 34.40 47.04
N ASN A 218 4.39 34.98 46.12
CA ASN A 218 3.15 34.39 45.63
C ASN A 218 3.47 33.41 44.47
N ASP A 219 2.52 32.54 44.13
CA ASP A 219 2.55 31.81 42.85
C ASP A 219 1.37 32.28 42.02
N ILE A 220 1.68 32.99 40.93
CA ILE A 220 0.69 33.58 40.03
C ILE A 220 0.45 32.74 38.78
N TRP A 221 1.18 31.64 38.61
CA TRP A 221 1.15 30.89 37.37
C TRP A 221 0.25 29.68 37.45
N ASP A 222 -0.51 29.44 36.39
CA ASP A 222 -1.28 28.21 36.25
C ASP A 222 -0.38 26.97 36.14
N GLU A 223 -0.64 25.95 36.97
CA GLU A 223 0.05 24.65 36.98
C GLU A 223 -0.57 23.62 36.02
N ASP A 224 -1.78 23.86 35.52
CA ASP A 224 -2.49 22.93 34.66
C ASP A 224 -1.74 22.75 33.33
N GLU A 225 -1.48 21.50 32.96
CA GLU A 225 -0.68 21.14 31.81
C GLU A 225 -1.36 21.53 30.48
N LEU A 226 -0.70 22.36 29.66
CA LEU A 226 -1.25 22.80 28.38
C LEU A 226 -0.97 21.77 27.27
N VAL A 227 -2.05 21.38 26.59
CA VAL A 227 -2.00 20.49 25.41
C VAL A 227 -1.21 21.12 24.28
N GLN A 228 -0.16 20.43 23.82
CA GLN A 228 0.73 20.92 22.77
C GLN A 228 0.38 20.45 21.35
N CYS A 229 -0.40 19.38 21.21
CA CYS A 229 -0.87 18.92 19.90
C CYS A 229 -2.17 18.13 20.05
N VAL A 230 -2.99 18.17 19.00
CA VAL A 230 -4.31 17.55 18.96
C VAL A 230 -4.39 16.58 17.78
N LEU A 231 -4.94 15.39 18.04
CA LEU A 231 -5.36 14.44 17.03
C LEU A 231 -6.87 14.53 16.86
N TYR A 232 -7.34 14.93 15.68
CA TYR A 232 -8.76 14.99 15.36
C TYR A 232 -9.17 13.67 14.72
N HIS A 233 -10.05 12.90 15.36
CA HIS A 233 -10.56 11.62 14.86
C HIS A 233 -12.00 11.78 14.37
N ASN A 234 -12.18 11.71 13.04
CA ASN A 234 -13.46 11.96 12.39
C ASN A 234 -13.99 10.70 11.70
N GLN A 235 -15.07 10.16 12.25
CA GLN A 235 -15.82 9.06 11.65
C GLN A 235 -16.91 9.65 10.75
N ARG A 236 -16.98 9.19 9.48
CA ARG A 236 -17.99 9.61 8.50
C ARG A 236 -18.44 8.43 7.67
N GLY A 237 -19.75 8.27 7.47
CA GLY A 237 -20.32 7.16 6.71
C GLY A 237 -19.97 7.17 5.21
N ALA A 238 -20.21 6.05 4.55
CA ALA A 238 -19.96 5.86 3.13
C ALA A 238 -20.71 6.88 2.26
N GLY A 239 -19.95 7.67 1.48
CA GLY A 239 -20.55 8.65 0.57
C GLY A 239 -21.01 9.95 1.23
N CYS A 240 -20.62 10.21 2.49
CA CYS A 240 -20.87 11.49 3.17
C CYS A 240 -20.03 12.66 2.64
N GLY A 241 -19.05 12.41 1.77
CA GLY A 241 -18.14 13.45 1.27
C GLY A 241 -16.93 13.68 2.17
N LYS A 242 -16.28 12.61 2.66
CA LYS A 242 -15.09 12.68 3.53
C LYS A 242 -13.98 13.57 2.95
N THR A 243 -13.57 13.30 1.72
CA THR A 243 -12.56 14.09 1.01
C THR A 243 -13.04 15.52 0.73
N TYR A 244 -14.35 15.69 0.44
CA TYR A 244 -14.94 17.01 0.26
C TYR A 244 -14.84 17.85 1.55
N GLU A 245 -15.22 17.28 2.70
CA GLU A 245 -15.14 17.89 4.03
C GLU A 245 -13.70 18.20 4.44
N SER A 246 -12.77 17.27 4.22
CA SER A 246 -11.36 17.47 4.62
C SER A 246 -10.70 18.62 3.87
N ILE A 247 -11.03 18.83 2.59
CA ILE A 247 -10.55 19.99 1.81
C ILE A 247 -11.12 21.31 2.35
N GLN A 248 -12.37 21.31 2.80
CA GLN A 248 -13.02 22.51 3.35
C GLN A 248 -12.45 22.97 4.68
N LEU A 249 -11.66 22.14 5.37
CA LEU A 249 -10.95 22.54 6.59
C LEU A 249 -10.07 23.78 6.36
N ILE A 250 -9.54 23.95 5.15
CA ILE A 250 -8.69 25.09 4.76
C ILE A 250 -9.47 26.41 4.77
N GLU A 251 -10.75 26.37 4.39
CA GLU A 251 -11.61 27.55 4.22
C GLU A 251 -12.48 27.81 5.46
N LYS A 252 -13.13 26.76 6.00
CA LYS A 252 -14.29 26.88 6.89
C LYS A 252 -13.98 26.67 8.37
N ASP A 253 -12.89 26.00 8.71
CA ASP A 253 -12.61 25.60 10.08
C ASP A 253 -11.66 26.59 10.79
N PRO A 254 -12.15 27.38 11.76
CA PRO A 254 -11.33 28.40 12.42
C PRO A 254 -10.14 27.80 13.19
N ARG A 255 -10.22 26.53 13.62
CA ARG A 255 -9.15 25.84 14.34
C ARG A 255 -7.86 25.73 13.52
N PHE A 256 -7.98 25.71 12.19
CA PHE A 256 -6.87 25.54 11.27
C PHE A 256 -6.43 26.84 10.59
N LYS A 257 -6.96 28.00 10.99
CA LYS A 257 -6.62 29.31 10.42
C LYS A 257 -5.13 29.65 10.53
N THR A 258 -4.44 29.15 11.56
CA THR A 258 -3.00 29.40 11.74
C THR A 258 -2.10 28.44 10.95
N LYS A 259 -2.67 27.45 10.25
CA LYS A 259 -1.92 26.47 9.48
C LYS A 259 -1.49 27.05 8.13
N THR A 260 -0.24 26.81 7.75
CA THR A 260 0.33 27.24 6.47
C THR A 260 0.70 26.06 5.57
N THR A 261 0.85 24.86 6.14
CA THR A 261 1.18 23.64 5.38
C THR A 261 0.15 22.55 5.67
N PHE A 262 -0.41 21.98 4.61
CA PHE A 262 -1.39 20.90 4.66
C PHE A 262 -0.84 19.66 3.92
N ILE A 263 -0.68 18.55 4.62
CA ILE A 263 -0.16 17.31 4.04
C ILE A 263 -1.27 16.27 4.01
N TYR A 264 -1.86 16.02 2.84
CA TYR A 264 -2.86 15.00 2.62
C TYR A 264 -2.19 13.66 2.30
N LEU A 265 -2.50 12.65 3.11
CA LEU A 265 -1.95 11.32 3.04
C LEU A 265 -3.08 10.30 2.86
N THR A 266 -2.86 9.33 1.98
CA THR A 266 -3.76 8.19 1.76
C THR A 266 -2.93 6.92 1.53
N LYS A 267 -3.51 5.73 1.72
CA LYS A 267 -2.81 4.47 1.42
C LYS A 267 -2.68 4.23 -0.09
N MET A 268 -3.72 4.54 -0.86
CA MET A 268 -3.78 4.19 -2.29
C MET A 268 -3.25 5.30 -3.20
N HIS A 269 -2.49 4.93 -4.24
CA HIS A 269 -1.96 5.91 -5.21
C HIS A 269 -3.07 6.65 -5.98
N SER A 270 -4.15 5.95 -6.34
CA SER A 270 -5.30 6.52 -7.06
C SER A 270 -6.09 7.53 -6.24
N ALA A 271 -6.14 7.36 -4.91
CA ALA A 271 -6.85 8.27 -4.02
C ALA A 271 -6.19 9.66 -3.94
N LYS A 272 -4.88 9.78 -4.19
CA LYS A 272 -4.20 11.09 -4.27
C LYS A 272 -4.81 11.99 -5.33
N GLU A 273 -5.16 11.42 -6.47
CA GLU A 273 -5.76 12.17 -7.55
C GLU A 273 -7.22 12.53 -7.25
N VAL A 274 -7.96 11.67 -6.55
CA VAL A 274 -9.30 12.00 -6.08
C VAL A 274 -9.25 13.26 -5.20
N ILE A 275 -8.29 13.33 -4.27
CA ILE A 275 -8.09 14.52 -3.42
C ILE A 275 -7.72 15.74 -4.28
N TYR A 276 -6.81 15.58 -5.25
CA TYR A 276 -6.40 16.67 -6.14
C TYR A 276 -7.56 17.22 -7.00
N ASN A 277 -8.32 16.33 -7.64
CA ASN A 277 -9.45 16.70 -8.49
C ASN A 277 -10.58 17.33 -7.66
N GLU A 278 -10.86 16.80 -6.47
CA GLU A 278 -11.85 17.37 -5.56
C GLU A 278 -11.46 18.80 -5.15
N PHE A 279 -10.17 19.07 -4.88
CA PHE A 279 -9.69 20.43 -4.61
C PHE A 279 -9.93 21.37 -5.80
N LYS A 280 -9.59 20.93 -7.02
CA LYS A 280 -9.79 21.72 -8.24
C LYS A 280 -11.27 22.01 -8.49
N GLU A 281 -12.14 21.01 -8.38
CA GLU A 281 -13.59 21.17 -8.54
C GLU A 281 -14.18 22.16 -7.53
N GLN A 282 -13.77 22.10 -6.26
CA GLN A 282 -14.28 23.03 -5.25
C GLN A 282 -13.79 24.46 -5.47
N HIS A 283 -12.55 24.64 -5.91
CA HIS A 283 -12.01 25.94 -6.29
C HIS A 283 -12.76 26.53 -7.49
N GLU A 284 -12.97 25.74 -8.56
CA GLU A 284 -13.72 26.16 -9.75
C GLU A 284 -15.18 26.54 -9.45
N ARG A 285 -15.82 25.85 -8.49
CA ARG A 285 -17.17 26.18 -8.01
C ARG A 285 -17.23 27.42 -7.11
N GLY A 286 -16.10 28.00 -6.73
CA GLY A 286 -16.02 29.14 -5.82
C GLY A 286 -16.28 28.77 -4.35
N VAL A 287 -16.22 27.49 -3.98
CA VAL A 287 -16.40 27.02 -2.60
C VAL A 287 -15.18 27.36 -1.73
N LEU A 288 -14.00 27.41 -2.34
CA LEU A 288 -12.72 27.78 -1.71
C LEU A 288 -12.37 29.24 -2.04
N SER A 289 -13.27 30.16 -1.67
CA SER A 289 -13.22 31.56 -2.08
C SER A 289 -12.00 32.33 -1.55
N SER A 290 -11.46 31.90 -0.41
CA SER A 290 -10.29 32.52 0.21
C SER A 290 -8.96 32.06 -0.39
N ILE A 291 -8.96 31.12 -1.33
CA ILE A 291 -7.74 30.59 -1.95
C ILE A 291 -7.42 31.35 -3.23
N GLU A 292 -6.18 31.85 -3.34
CA GLU A 292 -5.62 32.43 -4.57
C GLU A 292 -4.43 31.58 -5.03
N LEU A 293 -4.53 30.93 -6.19
CA LEU A 293 -3.45 30.10 -6.71
C LEU A 293 -2.32 30.96 -7.28
N ASN A 294 -1.07 30.58 -7.04
CA ASN A 294 0.09 31.25 -7.64
C ASN A 294 0.26 30.85 -9.12
N ASP A 295 0.76 31.77 -9.97
CA ASP A 295 0.94 31.57 -11.42
C ASP A 295 1.94 30.44 -11.80
N ASP A 296 2.82 30.04 -10.88
CA ASP A 296 3.66 28.84 -11.01
C ASP A 296 2.81 27.59 -10.74
N GLY A 297 2.26 27.03 -11.82
CA GLY A 297 1.23 25.97 -11.83
C GLY A 297 1.51 24.70 -11.02
N ASP A 298 0.47 23.86 -10.93
CA ASP A 298 0.51 22.58 -10.23
C ASP A 298 1.63 21.69 -10.77
N ASN A 299 2.66 21.43 -9.97
CA ASN A 299 3.75 20.56 -10.38
C ASN A 299 3.63 19.19 -9.70
N MET A 300 3.55 18.15 -10.52
CA MET A 300 3.74 16.78 -10.09
C MET A 300 5.25 16.54 -9.85
N GLU A 301 5.76 16.99 -8.70
CA GLU A 301 7.15 16.79 -8.29
C GLU A 301 7.27 15.48 -7.48
N GLY A 302 8.13 14.55 -7.89
CA GLY A 302 8.44 13.34 -7.10
C GLY A 302 7.29 12.31 -6.93
N LYS A 303 6.27 12.34 -7.79
CA LYS A 303 5.00 11.57 -7.71
C LYS A 303 4.01 12.07 -6.64
N GLN A 304 4.24 13.24 -6.06
CA GLN A 304 3.28 13.94 -5.19
C GLN A 304 2.66 15.10 -5.97
N TYR A 305 1.46 15.52 -5.57
CA TYR A 305 0.92 16.81 -6.02
C TYR A 305 1.33 17.89 -5.04
N LYS A 306 1.72 19.04 -5.57
CA LYS A 306 2.02 20.22 -4.78
C LYS A 306 1.25 21.41 -5.32
N ILE A 307 0.56 22.11 -4.42
CA ILE A 307 -0.22 23.31 -4.74
C ILE A 307 0.23 24.42 -3.79
N ASN A 308 0.66 25.55 -4.32
CA ASN A 308 0.96 26.75 -3.52
C ASN A 308 -0.15 27.78 -3.75
N PHE A 309 -0.55 28.45 -2.67
CA PHE A 309 -1.62 29.43 -2.74
C PHE A 309 -1.44 30.50 -1.67
N ILE A 310 -2.06 31.65 -1.87
CA ILE A 310 -2.22 32.70 -0.86
C ILE A 310 -3.61 32.57 -0.25
N ASN A 311 -3.68 32.49 1.08
CA ASN A 311 -4.96 32.52 1.79
C ASN A 311 -5.38 33.98 2.02
N LYS A 312 -6.39 34.47 1.30
CA LYS A 312 -6.90 35.85 1.35
C LYS A 312 -7.38 36.27 2.74
N ASN A 313 -7.85 35.34 3.57
CA ASN A 313 -8.33 35.64 4.92
C ASN A 313 -7.17 35.91 5.91
N THR A 314 -5.98 35.40 5.63
CA THR A 314 -4.80 35.55 6.52
C THR A 314 -3.63 36.29 5.88
N ASN A 315 -3.70 36.50 4.56
CA ASN A 315 -2.63 37.01 3.71
C ASN A 315 -1.31 36.23 3.87
N LYS A 316 -1.39 34.92 4.15
CA LYS A 316 -0.23 34.03 4.28
C LYS A 316 -0.07 33.16 3.04
N GLU A 317 1.20 32.90 2.68
CA GLU A 317 1.54 31.85 1.73
C GLU A 317 1.32 30.48 2.38
N CYS A 318 0.61 29.62 1.66
CA CYS A 318 0.25 28.29 2.08
C CYS A 318 0.66 27.24 1.04
N SER A 319 0.80 25.99 1.48
CA SER A 319 1.06 24.87 0.57
C SER A 319 0.26 23.62 0.92
N ILE A 320 -0.21 22.93 -0.11
CA ILE A 320 -0.85 21.62 -0.05
C ILE A 320 0.10 20.60 -0.68
N ILE A 321 0.32 19.48 0.01
CA ILE A 321 1.08 18.34 -0.49
C ILE A 321 0.19 17.12 -0.43
N ILE A 322 0.02 16.41 -1.55
CA ILE A 322 -0.80 15.20 -1.62
C ILE A 322 0.10 14.01 -1.97
N GLY A 323 0.17 13.04 -1.06
CA GLY A 323 1.08 11.90 -1.14
C GLY A 323 0.50 10.61 -0.57
N THR A 324 1.29 9.53 -0.65
CA THR A 324 0.93 8.28 0.05
C THR A 324 1.53 8.30 1.46
N ILE A 325 0.84 7.70 2.43
CA ILE A 325 1.35 7.63 3.80
C ILE A 325 2.67 6.85 3.88
N ASP A 326 2.83 5.81 3.06
CA ASP A 326 4.05 5.00 2.99
C ASP A 326 5.27 5.83 2.54
N SER A 327 5.09 6.70 1.54
CA SER A 327 6.18 7.58 1.09
C SER A 327 6.51 8.66 2.12
N PHE A 328 5.51 9.14 2.85
CA PHE A 328 5.70 10.07 3.96
C PHE A 328 6.46 9.41 5.12
N MET A 329 6.05 8.21 5.55
CA MET A 329 6.75 7.46 6.60
C MET A 329 8.21 7.19 6.22
N PHE A 330 8.48 6.80 4.98
CA PHE A 330 9.84 6.62 4.49
C PHE A 330 10.68 7.92 4.57
N ALA A 331 10.09 9.08 4.27
CA ALA A 331 10.77 10.37 4.35
C ALA A 331 11.05 10.83 5.79
N VAL A 332 10.28 10.34 6.76
CA VAL A 332 10.40 10.72 8.17
C VAL A 332 11.26 9.74 8.98
N ALA A 333 11.37 8.47 8.57
CA ALA A 333 12.13 7.46 9.30
C ALA A 333 13.65 7.67 9.24
N ASP A 334 14.34 7.29 10.32
CA ASP A 334 15.79 7.06 10.28
C ASP A 334 16.09 5.70 9.64
N THR A 335 16.48 5.72 8.37
CA THR A 335 16.70 4.50 7.57
C THR A 335 17.80 3.59 8.12
N ASN A 336 18.68 4.10 8.98
CA ASN A 336 19.76 3.32 9.58
C ASN A 336 19.31 2.47 10.77
N LYS A 337 18.08 2.68 11.27
CA LYS A 337 17.53 2.01 12.48
C LYS A 337 16.26 1.19 12.18
N ILE A 338 16.11 0.72 10.95
CA ILE A 338 14.96 -0.10 10.54
C ILE A 338 15.28 -1.58 10.80
N ASN A 339 14.49 -2.23 11.67
CA ASN A 339 14.57 -3.68 11.91
C ASN A 339 13.83 -4.48 10.82
N LYS A 340 14.05 -5.80 10.73
CA LYS A 340 13.32 -6.64 9.75
C LYS A 340 11.90 -6.98 10.24
N ASP A 341 10.96 -7.06 9.31
CA ASP A 341 9.55 -7.40 9.54
C ASP A 341 8.96 -8.10 8.31
N ARG A 342 7.75 -8.67 8.43
CA ARG A 342 7.02 -9.33 7.33
C ARG A 342 6.72 -8.39 6.17
N ASP A 343 6.45 -7.13 6.50
CA ASP A 343 6.15 -6.03 5.58
C ASP A 343 7.22 -4.95 5.74
N TYR A 344 7.85 -4.58 4.63
CA TYR A 344 8.89 -3.55 4.58
C TYR A 344 8.40 -2.17 5.06
N PHE A 345 7.15 -1.81 4.81
CA PHE A 345 6.59 -0.57 5.33
C PHE A 345 6.25 -0.66 6.81
N ALA A 346 5.80 -1.84 7.28
CA ALA A 346 5.57 -2.05 8.70
C ALA A 346 6.84 -1.86 9.53
N SER A 347 8.02 -2.26 9.02
CA SER A 347 9.28 -2.03 9.74
C SER A 347 9.68 -0.55 9.84
N ILE A 348 9.46 0.23 8.79
CA ILE A 348 9.64 1.70 8.79
C ILE A 348 8.75 2.32 9.87
N VAL A 349 7.47 1.95 9.87
CA VAL A 349 6.48 2.44 10.83
C VAL A 349 6.84 2.06 12.26
N LYS A 350 7.25 0.81 12.51
CA LYS A 350 7.74 0.34 13.83
C LYS A 350 8.97 1.12 14.31
N SER A 351 9.89 1.47 13.41
CA SER A 351 11.06 2.28 13.76
C SER A 351 10.67 3.69 14.22
N ILE A 352 9.74 4.33 13.50
CA ILE A 352 9.17 5.64 13.88
C ILE A 352 8.44 5.55 15.23
N ARG A 353 7.62 4.51 15.44
CA ARG A 353 6.95 4.24 16.72
C ARG A 353 7.96 4.14 17.87
N GLY A 354 9.10 3.49 17.64
CA GLY A 354 10.23 3.40 18.58
C GLY A 354 10.97 4.74 18.82
N GLY A 355 10.58 5.81 18.14
CA GLY A 355 11.16 7.14 18.29
C GLY A 355 12.25 7.48 17.27
N ASN A 356 12.51 6.64 16.27
CA ASN A 356 13.54 6.91 15.26
C ASN A 356 13.02 7.81 14.14
N VAL A 357 12.73 9.06 14.50
CA VAL A 357 12.25 10.13 13.60
C VAL A 357 13.43 11.00 13.16
N ASN A 358 13.68 11.05 11.85
CA ASN A 358 14.77 11.80 11.22
C ASN A 358 14.33 13.24 10.87
N THR A 359 14.16 14.07 11.90
CA THR A 359 13.85 15.50 11.77
C THR A 359 15.00 16.35 12.27
N LYS A 360 15.27 17.50 11.63
CA LYS A 360 16.12 18.55 12.25
C LYS A 360 15.45 19.11 13.51
N ASN A 361 16.20 19.79 14.38
CA ASN A 361 15.66 20.42 15.61
C ASN A 361 14.49 21.39 15.35
N CYS A 362 14.46 22.03 14.17
CA CYS A 362 13.38 22.90 13.72
C CYS A 362 12.20 22.17 13.07
N GLY A 363 12.15 20.84 13.15
CA GLY A 363 11.09 20.00 12.57
C GLY A 363 11.22 19.73 11.06
N SER A 364 12.30 20.18 10.42
CA SER A 364 12.45 20.05 8.96
C SER A 364 12.71 18.61 8.50
N ILE A 365 11.98 18.18 7.47
CA ILE A 365 12.16 16.93 6.70
C ILE A 365 12.34 17.24 5.20
N LYS A 366 12.91 16.30 4.44
CA LYS A 366 12.89 16.34 2.96
C LYS A 366 11.73 15.48 2.45
N TYR A 367 10.72 16.10 1.85
CA TYR A 367 9.57 15.42 1.26
C TYR A 367 9.10 16.18 0.01
N ALA A 368 8.56 15.49 -1.00
CA ALA A 368 8.19 16.10 -2.29
C ALA A 368 9.32 17.00 -2.88
N GLN A 369 10.56 16.51 -2.81
CA GLN A 369 11.79 17.18 -3.27
C GLN A 369 12.15 18.52 -2.58
N LYS A 370 11.36 18.99 -1.60
CA LYS A 370 11.64 20.23 -0.84
C LYS A 370 11.74 19.97 0.65
N SER A 371 12.21 20.99 1.38
CA SER A 371 12.25 20.95 2.84
C SER A 371 10.93 21.46 3.41
N HIS A 372 10.29 20.68 4.27
CA HIS A 372 9.04 21.05 4.95
C HIS A 372 9.21 20.96 6.45
N LYS A 373 8.64 21.90 7.21
CA LYS A 373 8.66 21.90 8.67
C LYS A 373 7.45 21.14 9.21
N LEU A 374 7.70 20.07 9.94
CA LEU A 374 6.68 19.44 10.78
C LEU A 374 6.66 20.20 12.11
N ASN A 375 5.65 21.04 12.32
CA ASN A 375 5.50 21.89 13.50
C ASN A 375 4.01 22.29 13.69
N LYS A 376 3.72 23.19 14.64
CA LYS A 376 2.37 23.66 14.94
C LYS A 376 1.69 24.43 13.80
N GLU A 377 2.41 24.86 12.76
CA GLU A 377 1.83 25.51 11.57
C GLU A 377 1.50 24.50 10.45
N CYS A 378 1.82 23.22 10.66
CA CYS A 378 1.51 22.13 9.74
C CYS A 378 0.31 21.31 10.25
N LEU A 379 -0.49 20.79 9.31
CA LEU A 379 -1.56 19.83 9.56
C LEU A 379 -1.35 18.60 8.67
N ILE A 380 -1.28 17.41 9.27
CA ILE A 380 -1.35 16.14 8.53
C ILE A 380 -2.82 15.74 8.43
N ILE A 381 -3.32 15.48 7.22
CA ILE A 381 -4.65 14.92 6.97
C ILE A 381 -4.47 13.49 6.47
N ILE A 382 -5.03 12.51 7.17
CA ILE A 382 -5.02 11.10 6.77
C ILE A 382 -6.44 10.72 6.32
N ASP A 383 -6.62 10.53 5.01
CA ASP A 383 -7.89 10.11 4.41
C ASP A 383 -7.95 8.59 4.25
N GLU A 384 -9.16 8.03 4.32
CA GLU A 384 -9.44 6.58 4.35
C GLU A 384 -8.62 5.83 5.43
N ALA A 385 -8.52 6.42 6.63
CA ALA A 385 -7.65 5.92 7.69
C ALA A 385 -7.97 4.49 8.19
N GLN A 386 -9.18 3.98 7.97
CA GLN A 386 -9.54 2.59 8.27
C GLN A 386 -8.78 1.55 7.41
N ASP A 387 -8.12 1.98 6.33
CA ASP A 387 -7.27 1.09 5.51
C ASP A 387 -5.87 0.90 6.10
N LEU A 388 -5.59 1.53 7.25
CA LEU A 388 -4.28 1.53 7.87
C LEU A 388 -4.28 0.72 9.16
N ASP A 389 -3.20 -0.03 9.34
CA ASP A 389 -2.88 -0.73 10.58
C ASP A 389 -2.64 0.28 11.73
N PRO A 390 -3.06 -0.01 12.98
CA PRO A 390 -2.88 0.89 14.11
C PRO A 390 -1.42 1.32 14.35
N LEU A 391 -0.44 0.53 13.93
CA LEU A 391 0.97 0.92 13.97
C LEU A 391 1.22 2.29 13.31
N TYR A 392 0.48 2.63 12.25
CA TYR A 392 0.61 3.92 11.58
C TYR A 392 0.21 5.08 12.51
N ILE A 393 -0.87 4.95 13.27
CA ILE A 393 -1.29 6.05 14.17
C ILE A 393 -0.38 6.17 15.39
N GLU A 394 0.17 5.05 15.88
CA GLU A 394 1.20 5.06 16.91
C GLU A 394 2.50 5.74 16.43
N ALA A 395 2.90 5.48 15.17
CA ALA A 395 4.02 6.15 14.54
C ALA A 395 3.77 7.65 14.35
N ILE A 396 2.57 8.04 13.88
CA ILE A 396 2.15 9.45 13.82
C ILE A 396 2.19 10.09 15.21
N SER A 397 1.72 9.40 16.25
CA SER A 397 1.83 9.89 17.64
C SER A 397 3.28 10.15 18.06
N SER A 398 4.23 9.31 17.66
CA SER A 398 5.66 9.55 17.87
C SER A 398 6.14 10.82 17.14
N ILE A 399 5.68 11.05 15.91
CA ILE A 399 5.99 12.27 15.14
C ILE A 399 5.37 13.51 15.82
N MET A 400 4.11 13.43 16.26
CA MET A 400 3.40 14.49 16.98
C MET A 400 4.13 14.88 18.26
N ARG A 401 4.55 13.92 19.09
CA ARG A 401 5.28 14.20 20.33
C ARG A 401 6.65 14.84 20.11
N ARG A 402 7.29 14.60 18.97
CA ARG A 402 8.61 15.15 18.62
C ARG A 402 8.54 16.52 17.97
N THR A 403 7.40 16.88 17.38
CA THR A 403 7.29 18.06 16.52
C THR A 403 6.15 19.01 16.88
N TYR A 404 5.22 18.58 17.74
CA TYR A 404 3.96 19.27 18.03
C TYR A 404 3.11 19.59 16.79
N ILE A 405 3.23 18.76 15.76
CA ILE A 405 2.30 18.81 14.61
C ILE A 405 0.92 18.29 15.02
N ASP A 406 -0.13 18.89 14.47
CA ASP A 406 -1.50 18.38 14.61
C ASP A 406 -1.83 17.39 13.50
N THR A 407 -2.69 16.43 13.79
CA THR A 407 -3.12 15.42 12.81
C THR A 407 -4.64 15.34 12.76
N TYR A 408 -5.19 15.32 11.55
CA TYR A 408 -6.60 15.08 11.26
C TYR A 408 -6.75 13.72 10.57
N VAL A 409 -7.50 12.81 11.21
CA VAL A 409 -7.77 11.46 10.72
C VAL A 409 -9.24 11.40 10.32
N ILE A 410 -9.51 10.98 9.09
CA ILE A 410 -10.88 10.80 8.59
C ILE A 410 -11.04 9.47 7.87
N GLY A 411 -12.19 8.85 8.07
CA GLY A 411 -12.48 7.55 7.49
C GLY A 411 -13.84 7.02 7.88
N ASP A 412 -14.09 5.78 7.49
CA ASP A 412 -15.33 5.06 7.79
C ASP A 412 -15.01 3.66 8.34
N LYS A 413 -15.26 3.43 9.63
CA LYS A 413 -15.13 2.10 10.25
C LYS A 413 -15.90 1.01 9.50
N LEU A 414 -17.08 1.30 8.94
CA LEU A 414 -17.86 0.35 8.12
C LEU A 414 -17.38 0.25 6.66
N GLN A 415 -16.14 0.65 6.39
CA GLN A 415 -15.39 0.40 5.15
C GLN A 415 -14.05 -0.28 5.41
N SER A 416 -13.92 -0.99 6.54
CA SER A 416 -12.73 -1.72 6.98
C SER A 416 -12.61 -3.06 6.24
N ILE A 417 -12.37 -3.01 4.92
CA ILE A 417 -12.37 -4.21 4.07
C ILE A 417 -11.06 -5.02 4.12
N TRP A 418 -9.98 -4.42 4.62
CA TRP A 418 -8.66 -5.06 4.69
C TRP A 418 -8.38 -5.75 6.03
N GLY A 419 -9.09 -5.38 7.10
CA GLY A 419 -8.90 -5.95 8.42
C GLY A 419 -9.74 -5.25 9.49
N GLU A 420 -10.10 -6.00 10.53
CA GLU A 420 -10.88 -5.48 11.66
C GLU A 420 -10.07 -4.57 12.57
N HIS A 421 -8.78 -4.87 12.74
CA HIS A 421 -7.88 -4.07 13.55
C HIS A 421 -7.23 -2.98 12.71
N ASN A 422 -7.79 -1.77 12.79
CA ASN A 422 -7.35 -0.59 12.04
C ASN A 422 -7.42 0.67 12.90
N ILE A 423 -6.93 1.80 12.36
CA ILE A 423 -6.87 3.09 13.09
C ILE A 423 -8.21 3.48 13.73
N HIS A 424 -9.35 3.29 13.05
CA HIS A 424 -10.65 3.69 13.60
C HIS A 424 -11.03 2.83 14.80
N THR A 425 -10.94 1.50 14.67
CA THR A 425 -11.23 0.58 15.78
C THR A 425 -10.28 0.76 16.97
N PHE A 426 -9.03 1.15 16.71
CA PHE A 426 -8.05 1.44 17.74
C PHE A 426 -8.38 2.72 18.51
N LEU A 427 -8.60 3.85 17.81
CA LEU A 427 -8.84 5.15 18.43
C LEU A 427 -10.19 5.26 19.16
N GLU A 428 -11.15 4.38 18.87
CA GLU A 428 -12.41 4.29 19.62
C GLU A 428 -12.20 3.81 21.07
N THR A 429 -11.22 2.94 21.30
CA THR A 429 -11.04 2.25 22.58
C THR A 429 -9.73 2.58 23.28
N ASN A 430 -8.80 3.25 22.58
CA ASN A 430 -7.48 3.60 23.09
C ASN A 430 -7.26 5.11 23.02
N ASP A 431 -6.64 5.64 24.07
CA ASP A 431 -6.06 6.98 24.07
C ASP A 431 -4.56 6.92 23.76
N LEU A 432 -4.00 8.07 23.38
CA LEU A 432 -2.59 8.21 23.07
C LEU A 432 -1.92 9.04 24.18
N PRO A 433 -0.85 8.55 24.82
CA PRO A 433 -0.18 9.28 25.88
C PRO A 433 0.26 10.68 25.41
N THR A 434 -0.01 11.71 26.22
CA THR A 434 0.39 13.12 25.97
C THR A 434 -0.23 13.79 24.74
N ILE A 435 -1.18 13.13 24.06
CA ILE A 435 -1.90 13.67 22.89
C ILE A 435 -3.39 13.72 23.23
N THR A 436 -4.02 14.88 23.03
CA THR A 436 -5.47 14.99 23.13
C THR A 436 -6.13 14.50 21.86
N ILE A 437 -7.15 13.65 21.98
CA ILE A 437 -7.92 13.14 20.85
C ILE A 437 -9.29 13.82 20.85
N ASP A 438 -9.56 14.63 19.82
CA ASP A 438 -10.86 15.24 19.57
C ASP A 438 -11.68 14.31 18.66
N ARG A 439 -12.67 13.61 19.22
CA ARG A 439 -13.47 12.58 18.53
C ARG A 439 -14.79 13.17 18.04
N ASN A 440 -15.07 13.00 16.75
CA ASN A 440 -16.30 13.47 16.13
C ASN A 440 -16.91 12.39 15.21
N MET A 441 -18.11 11.91 15.58
CA MET A 441 -18.86 10.93 14.78
C MET A 441 -19.74 11.53 13.69
N GLY A 442 -20.02 12.84 13.75
CA GLY A 442 -20.86 13.55 12.79
C GLY A 442 -22.27 12.97 12.63
N ILE A 443 -22.97 13.44 11.60
CA ILE A 443 -24.24 12.87 11.14
C ILE A 443 -23.95 12.01 9.91
N ASN A 444 -24.62 10.87 9.78
CA ASN A 444 -24.53 10.04 8.58
C ASN A 444 -25.40 10.63 7.45
N HIS A 445 -24.86 11.69 6.82
CA HIS A 445 -25.48 12.43 5.71
C HIS A 445 -24.86 12.01 4.38
N VAL A 446 -25.48 11.06 3.69
CA VAL A 446 -24.94 10.46 2.46
C VAL A 446 -25.20 11.35 1.24
N MET A 447 -24.20 12.16 0.89
CA MET A 447 -24.20 13.05 -0.28
C MET A 447 -24.24 12.30 -1.62
N ARG A 448 -23.93 11.00 -1.66
CA ARG A 448 -23.95 10.20 -2.89
C ARG A 448 -25.35 9.78 -3.32
N PHE A 449 -26.30 9.65 -2.39
CA PHE A 449 -27.63 9.14 -2.67
C PHE A 449 -28.54 10.26 -3.17
N HIS A 450 -29.30 9.96 -4.23
CA HIS A 450 -30.25 10.89 -4.85
C HIS A 450 -31.68 10.35 -4.88
N ASN A 451 -31.94 9.32 -4.06
CA ASN A 451 -33.27 8.77 -3.83
C ASN A 451 -33.37 8.35 -2.35
N THR A 452 -34.38 8.85 -1.64
CA THR A 452 -34.57 8.63 -0.20
C THR A 452 -34.82 7.17 0.17
N GLN A 453 -35.32 6.34 -0.76
CA GLN A 453 -35.57 4.93 -0.50
C GLN A 453 -34.28 4.14 -0.20
N PHE A 454 -33.12 4.62 -0.66
CA PHE A 454 -31.83 4.01 -0.32
C PHE A 454 -31.48 4.10 1.17
N ILE A 455 -32.03 5.08 1.90
CA ILE A 455 -31.81 5.21 3.35
C ILE A 455 -32.32 3.95 4.04
N LYS A 456 -33.61 3.62 3.83
CA LYS A 456 -34.23 2.42 4.39
C LYS A 456 -33.54 1.15 3.88
N PHE A 457 -33.32 1.06 2.57
CA PHE A 457 -32.68 -0.12 1.95
C PHE A 457 -31.33 -0.48 2.59
N VAL A 458 -30.44 0.50 2.80
CA VAL A 458 -29.12 0.23 3.39
C VAL A 458 -29.22 0.01 4.90
N ASN A 459 -30.05 0.78 5.61
CA ASN A 459 -30.24 0.62 7.06
C ASN A 459 -30.86 -0.74 7.43
N ASP A 460 -31.70 -1.31 6.56
CA ASP A 460 -32.28 -2.65 6.75
C ASP A 460 -31.26 -3.77 6.44
N LEU A 461 -30.26 -3.50 5.60
CA LEU A 461 -29.23 -4.47 5.20
C LEU A 461 -28.03 -4.52 6.17
N ILE A 462 -27.69 -3.36 6.74
CA ILE A 462 -26.49 -3.13 7.55
C ILE A 462 -26.89 -2.70 8.96
N ASP A 463 -26.52 -3.50 9.95
CA ASP A 463 -26.69 -3.15 11.36
C ASP A 463 -25.59 -2.17 11.81
N PHE A 464 -25.86 -0.87 11.69
CA PHE A 464 -24.94 0.18 12.11
C PHE A 464 -24.75 0.22 13.64
N ASN A 465 -25.80 -0.09 14.40
CA ASN A 465 -25.80 -0.04 15.87
C ASN A 465 -24.82 -1.06 16.46
N LYS A 466 -24.72 -2.25 15.85
CA LYS A 466 -23.71 -3.27 16.18
C LYS A 466 -22.28 -2.72 16.23
N TYR A 467 -21.98 -1.67 15.45
CA TYR A 467 -20.66 -1.07 15.37
C TYR A 467 -20.53 0.28 16.09
N ASN A 468 -21.54 0.68 16.87
CA ASN A 468 -21.65 2.00 17.49
C ASN A 468 -21.61 3.15 16.47
N LEU A 469 -22.20 2.95 15.28
CA LEU A 469 -22.24 3.94 14.22
C LEU A 469 -23.67 4.44 14.00
N PRO A 470 -23.86 5.71 13.64
CA PRO A 470 -25.17 6.22 13.25
C PRO A 470 -25.62 5.57 11.93
N SER A 471 -26.85 5.06 11.89
CA SER A 471 -27.54 4.70 10.64
C SER A 471 -27.66 5.91 9.71
N ILE A 472 -27.90 5.67 8.42
CA ILE A 472 -28.07 6.77 7.46
C ILE A 472 -29.30 7.59 7.84
N GLU A 473 -29.12 8.89 8.04
CA GLU A 473 -30.18 9.82 8.46
C GLU A 473 -30.65 10.71 7.31
N LYS A 474 -29.71 11.16 6.46
CA LYS A 474 -29.99 12.14 5.40
C LYS A 474 -29.25 11.79 4.13
N ILE A 475 -29.73 12.35 3.02
CA ILE A 475 -29.08 12.28 1.71
C ILE A 475 -28.92 13.68 1.12
N CYS A 476 -28.24 13.78 -0.02
CA CYS A 476 -28.05 15.05 -0.74
C CYS A 476 -29.37 15.86 -0.87
N GLU A 477 -29.30 17.17 -0.73
CA GLU A 477 -30.46 18.06 -0.84
C GLU A 477 -30.76 18.44 -2.30
N ASN A 478 -32.04 18.45 -2.69
CA ASN A 478 -32.44 18.65 -4.09
C ASN A 478 -32.07 20.04 -4.66
N ASN A 479 -32.11 21.09 -3.83
CA ASN A 479 -32.07 22.48 -4.31
C ASN A 479 -30.73 22.88 -4.97
N ASN A 480 -29.63 22.21 -4.59
CA ASN A 480 -28.27 22.49 -5.08
C ASN A 480 -27.58 21.24 -5.67
N CYS A 481 -28.35 20.21 -6.02
CA CYS A 481 -27.81 18.96 -6.54
C CYS A 481 -27.79 18.94 -8.07
N LYS A 482 -26.67 18.51 -8.66
CA LYS A 482 -26.56 18.31 -10.12
C LYS A 482 -27.43 17.16 -10.66
N TYR A 483 -27.96 16.32 -9.78
CA TYR A 483 -28.80 15.19 -10.15
C TYR A 483 -30.25 15.43 -9.73
N LYS A 484 -31.20 15.09 -10.60
CA LYS A 484 -32.63 15.12 -10.29
C LYS A 484 -33.02 14.04 -9.27
N HIS A 485 -33.59 14.40 -8.12
CA HIS A 485 -34.04 13.40 -7.14
C HIS A 485 -35.36 12.77 -7.58
N GLU A 486 -35.40 11.43 -7.73
CA GLU A 486 -36.58 10.69 -8.23
C GLU A 486 -37.14 9.74 -7.16
N ASN A 487 -37.55 10.31 -6.02
CA ASN A 487 -37.94 9.55 -4.81
C ASN A 487 -39.18 8.65 -4.98
N GLU A 488 -39.98 8.85 -6.03
CA GLU A 488 -41.19 8.08 -6.32
C GLU A 488 -40.92 6.74 -7.02
N ILE A 489 -39.70 6.57 -7.56
CA ILE A 489 -39.32 5.37 -8.30
C ILE A 489 -38.45 4.51 -7.40
N GLU A 490 -38.68 3.20 -7.39
CA GLU A 490 -37.81 2.25 -6.70
C GLU A 490 -36.41 2.27 -7.36
N PRO A 491 -35.36 2.64 -6.63
CA PRO A 491 -34.05 2.87 -7.23
C PRO A 491 -33.17 1.61 -7.22
N PHE A 492 -33.67 0.47 -6.74
CA PHE A 492 -32.96 -0.79 -6.73
C PHE A 492 -33.79 -1.90 -7.37
N ASN A 493 -33.12 -2.88 -7.98
CA ASN A 493 -33.74 -4.05 -8.59
C ASN A 493 -33.05 -5.31 -8.08
N LEU A 494 -33.77 -6.12 -7.31
CA LEU A 494 -33.32 -7.42 -6.84
C LEU A 494 -33.81 -8.47 -7.83
N PHE A 495 -32.89 -9.21 -8.46
CA PHE A 495 -33.24 -10.25 -9.42
C PHE A 495 -32.50 -11.55 -9.12
N THR A 496 -33.17 -12.68 -9.35
CA THR A 496 -32.55 -14.00 -9.17
C THR A 496 -31.59 -14.32 -10.30
N MET A 497 -30.48 -14.98 -9.96
CA MET A 497 -29.47 -15.48 -10.87
C MET A 497 -29.07 -16.91 -10.52
N ASN A 498 -28.75 -17.70 -11.55
CA ASN A 498 -28.09 -18.97 -11.34
C ASN A 498 -26.64 -18.76 -10.85
N ALA A 499 -26.19 -19.55 -9.87
CA ALA A 499 -24.80 -19.50 -9.40
C ALA A 499 -23.82 -19.87 -10.52
N ILE A 500 -22.92 -18.97 -10.95
CA ILE A 500 -21.91 -19.25 -11.98
C ILE A 500 -20.55 -19.43 -11.30
N TYR A 501 -20.06 -20.67 -11.28
CA TYR A 501 -18.74 -21.00 -10.73
C TYR A 501 -17.65 -20.93 -11.80
N ALA A 502 -16.39 -20.81 -11.38
CA ALA A 502 -15.26 -20.78 -12.32
C ALA A 502 -15.23 -22.00 -13.27
N ASN A 503 -15.68 -23.17 -12.78
CA ASN A 503 -15.75 -24.42 -13.54
C ASN A 503 -17.13 -24.71 -14.17
N ASP A 504 -18.08 -23.77 -14.15
CA ASP A 504 -19.38 -23.98 -14.82
C ASP A 504 -19.20 -24.08 -16.33
N SER A 505 -19.71 -25.15 -16.95
CA SER A 505 -19.65 -25.37 -18.41
C SER A 505 -21.00 -25.29 -19.12
N ASN A 506 -22.04 -24.89 -18.39
CA ASN A 506 -23.38 -24.76 -18.93
C ASN A 506 -23.55 -23.40 -19.61
N GLU A 507 -23.36 -23.37 -20.94
CA GLU A 507 -23.42 -22.16 -21.75
C GLU A 507 -24.79 -21.50 -21.77
N LYS A 508 -25.86 -22.30 -21.82
CA LYS A 508 -27.23 -21.77 -21.83
C LYS A 508 -27.52 -21.01 -20.53
N LYS A 509 -27.07 -21.57 -19.40
CA LYS A 509 -27.16 -20.93 -18.09
C LYS A 509 -26.38 -19.61 -18.06
N ILE A 510 -25.10 -19.63 -18.46
CA ILE A 510 -24.24 -18.44 -18.40
C ILE A 510 -24.74 -17.33 -19.35
N ASN A 511 -25.04 -17.66 -20.60
CA ASN A 511 -25.51 -16.67 -21.58
C ASN A 511 -26.89 -16.12 -21.19
N GLY A 512 -27.78 -16.95 -20.65
CA GLY A 512 -29.09 -16.49 -20.17
C GLY A 512 -28.98 -15.41 -19.09
N GLU A 513 -28.06 -15.57 -18.14
CA GLU A 513 -27.79 -14.54 -17.12
C GLU A 513 -27.19 -13.26 -17.71
N ILE A 514 -26.28 -13.40 -18.68
CA ILE A 514 -25.63 -12.26 -19.33
C ILE A 514 -26.65 -11.45 -20.14
N GLU A 515 -27.51 -12.07 -20.95
CA GLU A 515 -28.52 -11.34 -21.72
C GLU A 515 -29.53 -10.63 -20.81
N LYS A 516 -29.92 -11.25 -19.69
CA LYS A 516 -30.75 -10.60 -18.67
C LYS A 516 -30.11 -9.31 -18.13
N ILE A 517 -28.79 -9.30 -17.93
CA ILE A 517 -28.04 -8.10 -17.52
C ILE A 517 -28.06 -7.04 -18.64
N ILE A 518 -27.83 -7.43 -19.90
CA ILE A 518 -27.87 -6.51 -21.05
C ILE A 518 -29.25 -5.84 -21.18
N GLU A 519 -30.34 -6.57 -20.95
CA GLU A 519 -31.70 -6.01 -20.95
C GLU A 519 -31.90 -4.90 -19.91
N PHE A 520 -31.33 -5.05 -18.71
CA PHE A 520 -31.39 -4.01 -17.68
C PHE A 520 -30.60 -2.76 -18.09
N ILE A 521 -29.43 -2.94 -18.70
CA ILE A 521 -28.62 -1.83 -19.21
C ILE A 521 -29.37 -1.07 -20.30
N GLU A 522 -29.98 -1.78 -21.26
CA GLU A 522 -30.77 -1.18 -22.34
C GLU A 522 -31.93 -0.34 -21.80
N LYS A 523 -32.61 -0.80 -20.74
CA LYS A 523 -33.68 -0.04 -20.06
C LYS A 523 -33.17 1.28 -19.46
N GLU A 524 -32.06 1.25 -18.75
CA GLU A 524 -31.43 2.45 -18.16
C GLU A 524 -30.99 3.44 -19.24
N ILE A 525 -30.37 2.96 -20.33
CA ILE A 525 -29.91 3.81 -21.43
C ILE A 525 -31.09 4.47 -22.12
N ASN A 526 -32.14 3.72 -22.42
CA ASN A 526 -33.32 4.27 -23.10
C ASN A 526 -34.08 5.28 -22.22
N LYS A 527 -34.03 5.13 -20.89
CA LYS A 527 -34.66 6.05 -19.94
C LYS A 527 -33.85 7.33 -19.75
N TYR A 528 -32.54 7.24 -19.58
CA TYR A 528 -31.71 8.36 -19.11
C TYR A 528 -30.64 8.84 -20.11
N ASN A 529 -30.56 8.24 -21.31
CA ASN A 529 -29.53 8.53 -22.30
C ASN A 529 -28.10 8.32 -21.78
N TYR A 530 -27.90 7.28 -20.99
CA TYR A 530 -26.62 6.99 -20.36
C TYR A 530 -25.56 6.49 -21.34
N LEU A 531 -24.32 6.88 -21.06
CA LEU A 531 -23.08 6.54 -21.76
C LEU A 531 -22.35 5.40 -21.03
N PRO A 532 -21.31 4.79 -21.63
CA PRO A 532 -20.57 3.69 -21.01
C PRO A 532 -20.08 3.95 -19.59
N ASN A 533 -19.57 5.16 -19.30
CA ASN A 533 -19.07 5.56 -17.98
C ASN A 533 -20.13 5.69 -16.88
N ASN A 534 -21.42 5.62 -17.24
CA ASN A 534 -22.51 5.60 -16.27
C ASN A 534 -22.79 4.21 -15.68
N PHE A 535 -22.04 3.18 -16.10
CA PHE A 535 -22.21 1.80 -15.66
C PHE A 535 -20.98 1.26 -14.94
N MET A 536 -21.21 0.66 -13.78
CA MET A 536 -20.20 -0.04 -12.99
C MET A 536 -20.71 -1.41 -12.55
N PHE A 537 -19.88 -2.43 -12.72
CA PHE A 537 -20.12 -3.80 -12.29
C PHE A 537 -19.15 -4.15 -11.17
N ILE A 538 -19.68 -4.67 -10.07
CA ILE A 538 -18.92 -5.01 -8.87
C ILE A 538 -19.04 -6.51 -8.63
N PHE A 539 -17.89 -7.16 -8.51
CA PHE A 539 -17.76 -8.57 -8.15
C PHE A 539 -16.98 -8.71 -6.84
N PRO A 540 -17.24 -9.75 -6.03
CA PRO A 540 -16.41 -10.04 -4.86
C PRO A 540 -14.95 -10.35 -5.25
N THR A 541 -14.75 -11.15 -6.31
CA THR A 541 -13.45 -11.59 -6.80
C THR A 541 -13.35 -11.46 -8.33
N MET A 542 -12.17 -11.09 -8.84
CA MET A 542 -11.92 -10.93 -10.28
C MET A 542 -11.08 -12.08 -10.86
N LYS A 543 -10.17 -12.64 -10.07
CA LYS A 543 -9.27 -13.73 -10.51
C LYS A 543 -10.10 -14.95 -10.91
N LYS A 544 -9.98 -15.37 -12.17
CA LYS A 544 -10.72 -16.50 -12.77
C LYS A 544 -12.25 -16.35 -12.71
N ASN A 545 -12.75 -15.11 -12.71
CA ASN A 545 -14.18 -14.84 -12.74
C ASN A 545 -14.73 -14.99 -14.16
N THR A 546 -15.32 -16.16 -14.44
CA THR A 546 -15.89 -16.51 -15.75
C THR A 546 -17.01 -15.57 -16.19
N LEU A 547 -17.85 -15.11 -15.25
CA LEU A 547 -18.94 -14.17 -15.56
C LEU A 547 -18.37 -12.80 -15.96
N ALA A 548 -17.40 -12.27 -15.22
CA ALA A 548 -16.79 -10.96 -15.52
C ALA A 548 -16.08 -10.96 -16.88
N ASN A 549 -15.26 -11.98 -17.19
CA ASN A 549 -14.56 -12.09 -18.47
C ASN A 549 -15.51 -12.17 -19.68
N ARG A 550 -16.65 -12.86 -19.52
CA ARG A 550 -17.66 -12.98 -20.58
C ARG A 550 -18.50 -11.73 -20.71
N LEU A 551 -18.86 -11.13 -19.60
CA LEU A 551 -19.60 -9.89 -19.58
C LEU A 551 -18.79 -8.75 -20.22
N GLU A 552 -17.47 -8.70 -20.02
CA GLU A 552 -16.60 -7.71 -20.68
C GLU A 552 -16.76 -7.73 -22.20
N SER A 553 -16.57 -8.90 -22.83
CA SER A 553 -16.65 -9.02 -24.29
C SER A 553 -18.07 -8.82 -24.80
N ARG A 554 -19.10 -9.29 -24.08
CA ARG A 554 -20.50 -9.06 -24.47
C ARG A 554 -20.92 -7.60 -24.39
N LEU A 555 -20.50 -6.88 -23.34
CA LEU A 555 -20.76 -5.45 -23.18
C LEU A 555 -20.02 -4.63 -24.25
N GLN A 556 -18.80 -5.02 -24.59
CA GLN A 556 -18.06 -4.37 -25.67
C GLN A 556 -18.81 -4.51 -27.00
N ASP A 557 -19.30 -5.71 -27.32
CA ASP A 557 -20.14 -5.96 -28.49
C ASP A 557 -21.46 -5.16 -28.47
N TYR A 558 -22.12 -5.11 -27.31
CA TYR A 558 -23.32 -4.30 -27.11
C TYR A 558 -23.07 -2.81 -27.40
N TRP A 559 -22.01 -2.21 -26.82
CA TRP A 559 -21.71 -0.80 -27.01
C TRP A 559 -21.30 -0.46 -28.44
N ILE A 560 -20.54 -1.33 -29.10
CA ILE A 560 -20.23 -1.21 -30.53
C ILE A 560 -21.52 -1.08 -31.34
N ASN A 561 -22.51 -1.93 -31.07
CA ASN A 561 -23.79 -1.92 -31.78
C ASN A 561 -24.65 -0.71 -31.40
N LYS A 562 -24.69 -0.32 -30.12
CA LYS A 562 -25.44 0.86 -29.65
C LYS A 562 -24.88 2.15 -30.24
N PHE A 563 -23.56 2.29 -30.37
CA PHE A 563 -22.92 3.47 -30.96
C PHE A 563 -23.17 3.61 -32.46
N LYS A 564 -23.53 2.53 -33.17
CA LYS A 564 -23.98 2.58 -34.58
C LYS A 564 -25.45 3.00 -34.74
N ASN A 565 -26.23 2.98 -33.67
CA ASN A 565 -27.64 3.35 -33.74
C ASN A 565 -27.76 4.87 -33.99
N LYS A 566 -28.31 5.25 -35.14
CA LYS A 566 -28.43 6.66 -35.57
C LYS A 566 -29.22 7.52 -34.57
N ASP A 567 -30.29 6.97 -34.00
CA ASP A 567 -31.09 7.70 -33.02
C ASP A 567 -30.29 7.98 -31.75
N TYR A 568 -29.52 7.00 -31.29
CA TYR A 568 -28.65 7.16 -30.12
C TYR A 568 -27.51 8.15 -30.39
N GLN A 569 -26.90 8.13 -31.59
CA GLN A 569 -25.91 9.12 -32.01
C GLN A 569 -26.46 10.55 -31.92
N HIS A 570 -27.62 10.80 -32.52
CA HIS A 570 -28.24 12.13 -32.56
C HIS A 570 -28.75 12.61 -31.19
N LYS A 571 -29.35 11.71 -30.40
CA LYS A 571 -29.95 12.07 -29.11
C LYS A 571 -28.90 12.25 -28.02
N VAL A 572 -27.82 11.47 -28.05
CA VAL A 572 -26.88 11.32 -26.93
C VAL A 572 -25.46 11.70 -27.32
N LEU A 573 -24.85 10.99 -28.28
CA LEU A 573 -23.41 11.07 -28.52
C LEU A 573 -22.96 12.43 -29.08
N LEU A 574 -23.70 12.99 -30.05
CA LEU A 574 -23.40 14.31 -30.64
C LEU A 574 -23.53 15.47 -29.62
N LYS A 575 -24.20 15.26 -28.50
CA LYS A 575 -24.34 16.25 -27.42
C LYS A 575 -23.28 16.09 -26.33
N ASN A 576 -22.49 15.03 -26.36
CA ASN A 576 -21.47 14.76 -25.36
C ASN A 576 -20.11 15.31 -25.78
N ASN A 577 -19.43 16.03 -24.88
CA ASN A 577 -18.15 16.68 -25.17
C ASN A 577 -17.03 15.70 -25.58
N TYR A 578 -17.01 14.50 -25.00
CA TYR A 578 -15.97 13.50 -25.25
C TYR A 578 -16.29 12.63 -26.49
N TRP A 579 -17.55 12.23 -26.67
CA TRP A 579 -17.95 11.28 -27.70
C TRP A 579 -18.38 11.89 -29.03
N LYS A 580 -18.73 13.19 -29.09
CA LYS A 580 -19.23 13.85 -30.31
C LYS A 580 -18.28 13.72 -31.51
N ASP A 581 -16.96 13.78 -31.26
CA ASP A 581 -15.91 13.71 -32.28
C ASP A 581 -15.38 12.28 -32.47
N LYS A 582 -16.01 11.29 -31.82
CA LYS A 582 -15.57 9.89 -31.71
C LYS A 582 -16.59 8.89 -32.27
N LEU A 583 -17.31 9.32 -33.30
CA LEU A 583 -18.32 8.50 -34.00
C LEU A 583 -17.76 7.76 -35.23
N ASN A 584 -16.45 7.83 -35.43
CA ASN A 584 -15.77 7.17 -36.54
C ASN A 584 -15.46 5.70 -36.23
N ASP A 585 -14.86 5.01 -37.20
CA ASP A 585 -14.49 3.60 -37.13
C ASP A 585 -13.22 3.34 -36.26
N ASN A 586 -12.86 4.25 -35.34
CA ASN A 586 -11.68 4.11 -34.47
C ASN A 586 -11.84 3.03 -33.38
N TYR A 587 -10.72 2.68 -32.75
CA TYR A 587 -10.70 1.77 -31.60
C TYR A 587 -11.16 2.51 -30.35
N TYR A 588 -12.27 2.06 -29.77
CA TYR A 588 -12.76 2.56 -28.50
C TYR A 588 -13.00 1.41 -27.54
N LYS A 589 -12.30 1.45 -26.41
CA LYS A 589 -12.51 0.54 -25.29
C LYS A 589 -13.70 1.03 -24.47
N TYR A 590 -14.90 0.57 -24.82
CA TYR A 590 -16.14 0.94 -24.12
C TYR A 590 -16.25 0.28 -22.76
N VAL A 591 -15.52 -0.82 -22.54
CA VAL A 591 -15.54 -1.61 -21.31
C VAL A 591 -14.12 -1.89 -20.84
N VAL A 592 -13.87 -1.72 -19.54
CA VAL A 592 -12.58 -2.03 -18.93
C VAL A 592 -12.80 -3.00 -17.78
N LEU A 593 -12.26 -4.21 -17.94
CA LEU A 593 -12.10 -5.18 -16.87
C LEU A 593 -10.82 -4.89 -16.09
N HIS A 594 -10.96 -4.35 -14.89
CA HIS A 594 -9.81 -4.06 -14.04
C HIS A 594 -9.35 -5.31 -13.31
N LYS A 595 -8.16 -5.80 -13.68
CA LYS A 595 -7.43 -6.87 -12.99
C LYS A 595 -6.25 -6.24 -12.26
N SER A 596 -6.07 -6.54 -10.97
CA SER A 596 -4.88 -6.16 -10.21
C SER A 596 -4.10 -7.42 -9.81
N GLU A 597 -2.78 -7.30 -9.71
CA GLU A 597 -2.01 -8.20 -8.86
C GLU A 597 -2.34 -7.91 -7.40
N ASP A 598 -2.30 -8.94 -6.55
CA ASP A 598 -2.61 -8.82 -5.12
C ASP A 598 -1.80 -7.67 -4.50
N GLY A 599 -2.49 -6.65 -3.98
CA GLY A 599 -1.88 -5.51 -3.29
C GLY A 599 -1.42 -4.34 -4.16
N GLN A 600 -1.54 -4.39 -5.49
CA GLN A 600 -1.21 -3.25 -6.35
C GLN A 600 -2.44 -2.34 -6.60
N PRO A 601 -2.28 -1.00 -6.53
CA PRO A 601 -3.37 -0.07 -6.80
C PRO A 601 -3.74 -0.05 -8.29
N ILE A 602 -5.05 0.01 -8.59
CA ILE A 602 -5.59 0.09 -9.95
C ILE A 602 -5.66 1.53 -10.43
N ASN A 603 -5.24 1.78 -11.68
CA ASN A 603 -5.37 3.08 -12.32
C ASN A 603 -6.75 3.24 -13.00
N LEU A 604 -7.69 3.90 -12.33
CA LEU A 604 -9.05 4.07 -12.85
C LEU A 604 -9.15 5.06 -14.03
N LYS A 605 -8.10 5.85 -14.34
CA LYS A 605 -8.08 6.79 -15.47
C LYS A 605 -8.37 6.13 -16.81
N GLU A 606 -7.84 4.93 -16.99
CA GLU A 606 -8.01 4.15 -18.24
C GLU A 606 -9.47 3.87 -18.56
N SER A 607 -10.35 3.98 -17.57
CA SER A 607 -11.78 3.72 -17.66
C SER A 607 -12.64 4.95 -17.32
N GLU A 608 -12.09 6.17 -17.47
CA GLU A 608 -12.83 7.41 -17.20
C GLU A 608 -14.13 7.48 -18.01
N ASN A 609 -14.05 7.09 -19.29
CA ASN A 609 -15.15 7.16 -20.25
C ASN A 609 -15.77 5.79 -20.58
N SER A 610 -15.44 4.75 -19.81
CA SER A 610 -15.79 3.35 -20.11
C SER A 610 -16.64 2.73 -19.00
N THR A 611 -17.42 1.71 -19.33
CA THR A 611 -18.05 0.81 -18.36
C THR A 611 -16.98 0.09 -17.56
N ARG A 612 -17.11 0.08 -16.23
CA ARG A 612 -16.09 -0.46 -15.32
C ARG A 612 -16.53 -1.79 -14.75
N LEU A 613 -15.69 -2.82 -14.85
CA LEU A 613 -15.85 -4.08 -14.11
C LEU A 613 -14.75 -4.13 -13.05
N LEU A 614 -15.15 -4.10 -11.77
CA LEU A 614 -14.29 -3.91 -10.60
C LEU A 614 -14.52 -5.01 -9.55
N SER A 615 -13.50 -5.28 -8.74
CA SER A 615 -13.72 -5.94 -7.44
C SER A 615 -14.35 -4.98 -6.43
N ILE A 616 -14.92 -5.50 -5.33
CA ILE A 616 -15.38 -4.66 -4.20
C ILE A 616 -14.26 -3.73 -3.73
N HIS A 617 -13.03 -4.26 -3.56
CA HIS A 617 -11.85 -3.51 -3.15
C HIS A 617 -11.52 -2.35 -4.11
N ALA A 618 -11.51 -2.62 -5.42
CA ALA A 618 -11.20 -1.61 -6.43
C ALA A 618 -12.31 -0.58 -6.63
N SER A 619 -13.56 -0.92 -6.29
CA SER A 619 -14.71 0.01 -6.35
C SER A 619 -14.74 1.03 -5.21
N LYS A 620 -14.01 0.78 -4.12
CA LYS A 620 -13.96 1.67 -2.96
C LYS A 620 -13.48 3.07 -3.38
N GLY A 621 -14.07 4.09 -2.77
CA GLY A 621 -13.82 5.50 -3.12
C GLY A 621 -14.51 5.98 -4.41
N SER A 622 -14.79 5.10 -5.38
CA SER A 622 -15.49 5.47 -6.63
C SER A 622 -17.01 5.35 -6.50
N GLY A 623 -17.77 6.10 -7.30
CA GLY A 623 -19.23 5.97 -7.38
C GLY A 623 -19.73 6.19 -8.80
N CYS A 624 -20.85 5.56 -9.15
CA CYS A 624 -21.38 5.49 -10.52
C CYS A 624 -22.90 5.64 -10.54
N GLU A 625 -23.49 6.16 -11.62
CA GLU A 625 -24.93 6.34 -11.73
C GLU A 625 -25.67 5.00 -11.59
N VAL A 626 -25.27 3.99 -12.37
CA VAL A 626 -25.84 2.64 -12.33
C VAL A 626 -24.80 1.63 -11.88
N VAL A 627 -25.12 0.87 -10.84
CA VAL A 627 -24.25 -0.18 -10.30
C VAL A 627 -24.93 -1.55 -10.38
N PHE A 628 -24.21 -2.54 -10.89
CA PHE A 628 -24.58 -3.95 -10.87
C PHE A 628 -23.70 -4.69 -9.86
N LEU A 629 -24.32 -5.34 -8.88
CA LEU A 629 -23.65 -6.20 -7.90
C LEU A 629 -23.94 -7.66 -8.24
N LEU A 630 -22.90 -8.40 -8.66
CA LEU A 630 -23.05 -9.74 -9.21
C LEU A 630 -22.14 -10.75 -8.49
N GLY A 631 -22.66 -11.96 -8.28
CA GLY A 631 -21.90 -13.06 -7.67
C GLY A 631 -21.68 -12.92 -6.15
N LEU A 632 -22.43 -12.04 -5.49
CA LEU A 632 -22.36 -11.82 -4.05
C LEU A 632 -23.03 -12.98 -3.29
N THR A 633 -22.26 -13.65 -2.44
CA THR A 633 -22.68 -14.75 -1.55
C THR A 633 -21.90 -14.67 -0.23
N GLU A 634 -22.39 -15.32 0.82
CA GLU A 634 -21.67 -15.45 2.09
C GLU A 634 -20.27 -16.03 1.86
N GLY A 635 -20.18 -17.10 1.06
CA GLY A 635 -18.91 -17.74 0.72
C GLY A 635 -17.94 -16.79 0.03
N SER A 636 -18.43 -15.96 -0.90
CA SER A 636 -17.57 -15.00 -1.62
C SER A 636 -17.02 -13.88 -0.72
N LEU A 637 -17.77 -13.45 0.30
CA LEU A 637 -17.31 -12.43 1.25
C LEU A 637 -16.35 -13.02 2.29
N ARG A 638 -16.62 -14.26 2.75
CA ARG A 638 -15.75 -14.99 3.68
C ARG A 638 -14.36 -15.29 3.13
N LEU A 639 -14.17 -15.27 1.80
CA LEU A 639 -12.83 -15.32 1.20
C LEU A 639 -11.91 -14.20 1.70
N PHE A 640 -12.48 -13.07 2.12
CA PHE A 640 -11.74 -11.91 2.62
C PHE A 640 -11.95 -11.71 4.12
N SER A 641 -13.19 -11.90 4.61
CA SER A 641 -13.51 -11.65 6.01
C SER A 641 -13.17 -12.81 6.94
N LYS A 642 -12.90 -14.02 6.41
CA LYS A 642 -12.75 -15.31 7.10
C LYS A 642 -14.03 -15.79 7.82
N GLU A 643 -14.62 -14.91 8.64
CA GLU A 643 -15.85 -15.15 9.39
C GLU A 643 -17.04 -14.36 8.81
N LYS A 644 -18.26 -14.82 9.09
CA LYS A 644 -19.48 -14.11 8.70
C LYS A 644 -19.85 -13.06 9.74
N CYS A 645 -20.47 -11.96 9.29
CA CYS A 645 -20.98 -10.92 10.18
C CYS A 645 -19.91 -10.35 11.13
N ASN A 646 -18.64 -10.32 10.74
CA ASN A 646 -17.63 -9.50 11.41
C ASN A 646 -17.52 -8.14 10.70
N LEU A 647 -16.69 -7.23 11.22
CA LEU A 647 -16.59 -5.88 10.66
C LEU A 647 -16.19 -5.89 9.18
N VAL A 648 -15.27 -6.77 8.77
CA VAL A 648 -14.83 -6.88 7.36
C VAL A 648 -15.97 -7.37 6.47
N TYR A 649 -16.71 -8.40 6.89
CA TYR A 649 -17.84 -8.95 6.15
C TYR A 649 -18.92 -7.90 5.89
N ASP A 650 -19.37 -7.21 6.95
CA ASP A 650 -20.40 -6.18 6.84
C ASP A 650 -19.88 -4.95 6.09
N SER A 651 -18.58 -4.62 6.21
CA SER A 651 -17.94 -3.56 5.40
C SER A 651 -17.90 -3.89 3.91
N LEU A 652 -17.61 -5.13 3.52
CA LEU A 652 -17.60 -5.54 2.11
C LEU A 652 -18.99 -5.39 1.49
N LEU A 653 -20.03 -5.84 2.21
CA LEU A 653 -21.42 -5.68 1.79
C LEU A 653 -21.81 -4.20 1.70
N HIS A 654 -21.50 -3.41 2.74
CA HIS A 654 -21.79 -1.99 2.80
C HIS A 654 -21.09 -1.20 1.70
N VAL A 655 -19.80 -1.46 1.43
CA VAL A 655 -19.06 -0.83 0.32
C VAL A 655 -19.74 -1.15 -1.00
N ALA A 656 -20.08 -2.42 -1.25
CA ALA A 656 -20.69 -2.87 -2.50
C ALA A 656 -22.03 -2.17 -2.81
N VAL A 657 -22.93 -2.07 -1.82
CA VAL A 657 -24.26 -1.47 -2.03
C VAL A 657 -24.28 0.06 -2.04
N THR A 658 -23.21 0.71 -1.54
CA THR A 658 -23.13 2.19 -1.45
C THR A 658 -22.44 2.85 -2.64
N ARG A 659 -22.05 2.12 -3.69
CA ARG A 659 -21.34 2.73 -4.85
C ARG A 659 -22.26 3.48 -5.82
N GLN A 660 -23.55 3.16 -5.81
CA GLN A 660 -24.52 3.77 -6.72
C GLN A 660 -24.76 5.25 -6.39
N LYS A 661 -25.12 6.03 -7.40
CA LYS A 661 -25.69 7.39 -7.27
C LYS A 661 -27.18 7.43 -7.63
N LYS A 662 -27.64 6.56 -8.54
CA LYS A 662 -29.02 6.50 -9.06
C LYS A 662 -29.68 5.13 -8.92
N SER A 663 -29.09 4.11 -9.54
CA SER A 663 -29.74 2.79 -9.67
C SER A 663 -28.81 1.68 -9.19
N LEU A 664 -29.36 0.70 -8.45
CA LEU A 664 -28.64 -0.49 -7.98
C LEU A 664 -29.33 -1.77 -8.44
N TYR A 665 -28.62 -2.60 -9.20
CA TYR A 665 -29.08 -3.92 -9.62
C TYR A 665 -28.32 -4.99 -8.82
N VAL A 666 -29.03 -5.85 -8.10
CA VAL A 666 -28.42 -6.91 -7.28
C VAL A 666 -28.86 -8.27 -7.80
N GLY A 667 -27.89 -9.03 -8.31
CA GLY A 667 -28.07 -10.40 -8.75
C GLY A 667 -27.94 -11.39 -7.59
N LEU A 668 -29.07 -11.88 -7.09
CA LEU A 668 -29.15 -12.78 -5.94
C LEU A 668 -29.09 -14.25 -6.35
N ILE A 669 -28.27 -15.03 -5.65
CA ILE A 669 -28.20 -16.48 -5.80
C ILE A 669 -29.09 -17.10 -4.72
N GLU A 670 -30.02 -17.98 -5.11
CA GLU A 670 -30.95 -18.66 -4.18
C GLU A 670 -30.29 -19.86 -3.47
N ASN A 671 -29.18 -19.62 -2.78
CA ASN A 671 -28.44 -20.63 -2.04
C ASN A 671 -28.78 -20.66 -0.54
N CYS A 672 -29.76 -19.84 -0.09
CA CYS A 672 -30.17 -19.72 1.31
C CYS A 672 -29.00 -19.41 2.27
N ASP A 673 -28.06 -18.58 1.83
CA ASP A 673 -27.01 -18.05 2.70
C ASP A 673 -27.40 -16.71 3.36
N ASP A 674 -26.52 -16.18 4.22
CA ASP A 674 -26.74 -14.90 4.91
C ASP A 674 -27.07 -13.75 3.95
N ILE A 675 -26.38 -13.66 2.81
CA ILE A 675 -26.60 -12.60 1.81
C ILE A 675 -27.98 -12.70 1.21
N TYR A 676 -28.38 -13.90 0.75
CA TYR A 676 -29.71 -14.12 0.21
C TYR A 676 -30.79 -13.73 1.22
N TYR A 677 -30.65 -14.13 2.49
CA TYR A 677 -31.62 -13.78 3.53
C TYR A 677 -31.64 -12.30 3.87
N ARG A 678 -30.51 -11.60 3.92
CA ARG A 678 -30.51 -10.15 4.19
C ARG A 678 -31.25 -9.36 3.12
N PHE A 679 -31.10 -9.71 1.84
CA PHE A 679 -31.85 -9.06 0.77
C PHE A 679 -33.32 -9.50 0.72
N LYS A 680 -33.65 -10.74 1.12
CA LYS A 680 -35.03 -11.26 1.10
C LYS A 680 -35.87 -10.81 2.31
N ASN A 681 -35.28 -10.79 3.51
CA ASN A 681 -35.95 -10.41 4.76
C ASN A 681 -36.33 -8.93 4.83
N MET A 682 -35.96 -8.11 3.83
CA MET A 682 -36.48 -6.75 3.64
C MET A 682 -38.02 -6.71 3.45
N ASN A 683 -38.64 -7.86 3.16
CA ASN A 683 -40.07 -8.11 3.37
C ASN A 683 -40.31 -9.61 3.61
N ILE A 684 -40.82 -9.96 4.80
CA ILE A 684 -41.35 -11.27 5.26
C ILE A 684 -40.36 -12.19 5.99
N ASN A 685 -40.74 -12.56 7.22
CA ASN A 685 -40.16 -13.65 8.02
C ASN A 685 -40.25 -14.99 7.28
N ILE A 686 -39.12 -15.60 6.93
CA ILE A 686 -39.08 -16.98 6.43
C ILE A 686 -38.09 -17.81 7.25
N THR A 687 -38.60 -18.89 7.82
CA THR A 687 -37.85 -20.04 8.33
C THR A 687 -36.96 -20.63 7.24
N ILE A 688 -35.70 -20.94 7.60
CA ILE A 688 -34.71 -21.64 6.76
C ILE A 688 -35.41 -22.72 5.92
N ASP A 689 -35.30 -22.64 4.59
CA ASP A 689 -35.80 -23.72 3.74
C ASP A 689 -34.87 -24.92 3.88
N LYS A 690 -35.27 -25.85 4.74
CA LYS A 690 -34.59 -27.11 5.04
C LYS A 690 -34.44 -28.03 3.81
N ASN A 691 -35.04 -27.68 2.68
CA ASN A 691 -34.98 -28.46 1.44
C ASN A 691 -33.80 -28.10 0.51
N ILE A 692 -32.96 -27.12 0.84
CA ILE A 692 -31.78 -26.79 0.03
C ILE A 692 -30.54 -27.54 0.52
N ILE A 693 -29.93 -28.33 -0.37
CA ILE A 693 -28.73 -29.13 -0.08
C ILE A 693 -27.49 -28.25 0.07
N PRO A 694 -26.77 -28.29 1.21
CA PRO A 694 -25.47 -27.61 1.35
C PRO A 694 -24.45 -28.17 0.35
N ASN A 695 -23.73 -27.29 -0.36
CA ASN A 695 -22.80 -27.74 -1.41
C ASN A 695 -21.41 -28.06 -0.86
N LEU A 696 -20.99 -29.33 -0.96
CA LEU A 696 -19.66 -29.80 -0.55
C LEU A 696 -18.60 -29.75 -1.66
N SER A 697 -18.93 -29.33 -2.88
CA SER A 697 -18.03 -29.41 -4.05
C SER A 697 -16.74 -28.57 -3.94
N MET A 698 -16.68 -27.64 -2.97
CA MET A 698 -15.49 -26.81 -2.69
C MET A 698 -14.44 -27.55 -1.85
N ILE A 699 -14.83 -28.64 -1.18
CA ILE A 699 -13.94 -29.46 -0.36
C ILE A 699 -13.36 -30.55 -1.26
N THR A 700 -12.09 -30.40 -1.64
CA THR A 700 -11.43 -31.30 -2.60
C THR A 700 -10.14 -31.84 -2.02
N THR A 701 -9.79 -33.10 -2.33
CA THR A 701 -8.50 -33.72 -1.97
C THR A 701 -7.30 -32.94 -2.50
N SER A 702 -7.44 -32.33 -3.68
CA SER A 702 -6.37 -31.56 -4.33
C SER A 702 -6.21 -30.18 -3.71
N THR A 703 -4.97 -29.82 -3.38
CA THR A 703 -4.59 -28.51 -2.86
C THR A 703 -3.32 -28.02 -3.54
N LYS A 704 -3.35 -26.78 -4.05
CA LYS A 704 -2.14 -26.18 -4.63
C LYS A 704 -1.17 -25.75 -3.54
N TYR A 705 0.09 -26.08 -3.74
CA TYR A 705 1.18 -25.80 -2.81
C TYR A 705 1.53 -24.30 -2.72
N GLU A 706 1.25 -23.53 -3.78
CA GLU A 706 1.47 -22.07 -3.88
C GLU A 706 0.77 -21.22 -2.80
N LYS A 707 -0.21 -21.80 -2.08
CA LYS A 707 -0.97 -21.09 -1.03
C LYS A 707 -0.28 -21.09 0.34
N ILE A 708 0.65 -22.01 0.56
CA ILE A 708 1.34 -22.18 1.85
C ILE A 708 2.30 -21.01 2.17
N PRO A 709 3.08 -20.45 1.22
CA PRO A 709 3.93 -19.30 1.50
C PRO A 709 3.15 -18.11 2.10
N ARG A 710 1.95 -17.84 1.55
CA ARG A 710 1.06 -16.79 2.04
C ARG A 710 0.58 -17.07 3.47
N TYR A 711 0.17 -18.30 3.75
CA TYR A 711 -0.20 -18.72 5.10
C TYR A 711 0.94 -18.49 6.11
N ILE A 712 2.18 -18.87 5.75
CA ILE A 712 3.33 -18.65 6.61
C ILE A 712 3.54 -17.15 6.87
N ILE A 713 3.47 -16.31 5.83
CA ILE A 713 3.62 -14.86 5.98
C ILE A 713 2.55 -14.26 6.90
N GLU A 714 1.31 -14.70 6.76
CA GLU A 714 0.18 -14.16 7.51
C GLU A 714 0.18 -14.62 8.98
N HIS A 715 0.52 -15.88 9.24
CA HIS A 715 0.28 -16.52 10.55
C HIS A 715 1.54 -16.99 11.29
N LYS A 716 2.66 -17.23 10.58
CA LYS A 716 3.85 -17.90 11.12
C LYS A 716 5.17 -17.21 10.77
N PHE A 717 5.12 -15.95 10.29
CA PHE A 717 6.30 -15.29 9.74
C PHE A 717 7.41 -15.11 10.76
N ASN A 718 7.11 -14.68 11.99
CA ASN A 718 8.14 -14.41 13.00
C ASN A 718 8.94 -15.68 13.33
N GLU A 719 8.24 -16.79 13.62
CA GLU A 719 8.83 -18.11 13.86
C GLU A 719 9.68 -18.57 12.67
N PHE A 720 9.14 -18.45 11.45
CA PHE A 720 9.85 -18.83 10.24
C PHE A 720 11.08 -17.96 9.96
N ASN A 721 10.96 -16.65 10.14
CA ASN A 721 12.00 -15.66 9.87
C ASN A 721 13.19 -15.81 10.83
N GLU A 722 12.92 -15.98 12.14
CA GLU A 722 13.95 -16.23 13.15
C GLU A 722 14.72 -17.52 12.87
N LYS A 723 14.00 -18.58 12.51
CA LYS A 723 14.60 -19.90 12.27
C LYS A 723 15.39 -19.97 10.96
N TYR A 724 14.87 -19.39 9.88
CA TYR A 724 15.39 -19.65 8.53
C TYR A 724 15.98 -18.43 7.80
N LEU A 725 15.56 -17.20 8.09
CA LEU A 725 15.93 -16.03 7.26
C LEU A 725 17.00 -15.13 7.88
N ILE A 726 16.90 -14.83 9.18
CA ILE A 726 17.77 -13.83 9.85
C ILE A 726 19.25 -14.21 9.75
N ASN A 727 19.59 -15.49 9.96
CA ASN A 727 20.98 -15.95 10.05
C ASN A 727 21.70 -16.09 8.69
N HIS A 728 20.97 -16.03 7.57
CA HIS A 728 21.52 -16.37 6.24
C HIS A 728 21.76 -15.15 5.34
N ASN A 729 21.35 -13.94 5.74
CA ASN A 729 21.57 -12.67 4.99
C ASN A 729 21.16 -12.71 3.50
N TYR A 730 20.14 -13.50 3.15
CA TYR A 730 19.64 -13.66 1.78
C TYR A 730 19.23 -12.33 1.11
N GLU A 731 18.80 -11.33 1.87
CA GLU A 731 18.38 -10.01 1.40
C GLU A 731 19.49 -9.24 0.67
N ASN A 732 20.76 -9.50 0.98
CA ASN A 732 21.89 -8.83 0.33
C ASN A 732 22.02 -9.18 -1.17
N LYS A 733 21.30 -10.20 -1.63
CA LYS A 733 21.24 -10.63 -3.04
C LYS A 733 20.16 -9.91 -3.85
N ILE A 734 19.35 -9.02 -3.25
CA ILE A 734 18.35 -8.22 -3.98
C ILE A 734 19.07 -7.21 -4.89
N PRO A 735 18.71 -7.11 -6.19
CA PRO A 735 19.30 -6.13 -7.10
C PRO A 735 18.98 -4.69 -6.69
N ASN A 736 19.98 -3.80 -6.76
CA ASN A 736 19.78 -2.36 -6.59
C ASN A 736 19.32 -1.75 -7.91
N ASN A 737 18.01 -1.69 -8.16
CA ASN A 737 17.52 -1.13 -9.41
C ASN A 737 17.36 0.42 -9.34
N LYS A 738 17.95 1.14 -10.31
CA LYS A 738 17.89 2.61 -10.45
C LYS A 738 16.83 3.08 -11.45
N ASP A 739 16.20 2.16 -12.19
CA ASP A 739 15.23 2.52 -13.22
C ASP A 739 13.94 3.11 -12.62
N ASN A 740 13.36 4.09 -13.33
CA ASN A 740 12.13 4.76 -12.91
C ASN A 740 11.00 3.75 -12.70
N LYS A 741 10.50 3.69 -11.46
CA LYS A 741 9.42 2.81 -11.03
C LYS A 741 8.07 3.36 -11.50
N ASP A 742 7.77 3.36 -12.79
CA ASP A 742 6.43 3.73 -13.24
C ASP A 742 5.40 2.68 -12.79
N ILE A 743 4.17 3.12 -12.52
CA ILE A 743 3.10 2.23 -12.08
C ILE A 743 2.90 1.18 -13.18
N ILE A 744 3.03 -0.10 -12.82
CA ILE A 744 2.96 -1.20 -13.77
C ILE A 744 1.49 -1.51 -13.98
N ASP A 745 0.95 -1.05 -15.11
CA ASP A 745 -0.36 -1.52 -15.57
C ASP A 745 -0.28 -3.02 -15.95
N TRP A 746 -1.41 -3.72 -15.79
CA TRP A 746 -1.60 -5.15 -16.07
C TRP A 746 -1.13 -5.53 -17.48
N GLY A 747 -1.37 -4.66 -18.48
CA GLY A 747 -0.87 -4.87 -19.84
C GLY A 747 0.66 -4.92 -19.91
N HIS A 748 1.35 -4.05 -19.17
CA HIS A 748 2.82 -4.05 -19.09
C HIS A 748 3.36 -5.27 -18.33
N HIS A 749 2.66 -5.71 -17.28
CA HIS A 749 3.02 -6.94 -16.57
C HIS A 749 2.95 -8.17 -17.50
N ILE A 750 1.85 -8.30 -18.26
CA ILE A 750 1.68 -9.38 -19.26
C ILE A 750 2.85 -9.39 -20.25
N ILE A 751 3.20 -8.24 -20.84
CA ILE A 751 4.28 -8.16 -21.83
C ILE A 751 5.62 -8.55 -21.20
N ARG A 752 5.96 -8.02 -20.02
CA ARG A 752 7.24 -8.33 -19.35
C ARG A 752 7.39 -9.81 -19.03
N TYR A 753 6.35 -10.44 -18.49
CA TYR A 753 6.37 -11.86 -18.19
C TYR A 753 6.48 -12.71 -19.47
N ALA A 754 5.66 -12.44 -20.49
CA ALA A 754 5.70 -13.17 -21.75
C ALA A 754 7.06 -13.05 -22.46
N VAL A 755 7.65 -11.86 -22.46
CA VAL A 755 8.99 -11.61 -23.01
C VAL A 755 10.07 -12.39 -22.23
N LEU A 756 10.03 -12.35 -20.90
CA LEU A 756 10.96 -13.10 -20.05
C LEU A 756 10.86 -14.60 -20.27
N PHE A 757 9.65 -15.17 -20.15
CA PHE A 757 9.39 -16.59 -20.28
C PHE A 757 9.78 -17.12 -21.67
N TYR A 758 9.24 -16.53 -22.75
CA TYR A 758 9.47 -17.03 -24.11
C TYR A 758 10.95 -16.95 -24.52
N ASN A 759 11.63 -15.84 -24.24
CA ASN A 759 13.04 -15.70 -24.64
C ASN A 759 13.95 -16.59 -23.79
N MET A 760 13.65 -16.82 -22.51
CA MET A 760 14.37 -17.80 -21.70
C MET A 760 14.19 -19.22 -22.26
N MET A 761 12.96 -19.62 -22.62
CA MET A 761 12.67 -20.91 -23.25
C MET A 761 13.41 -21.07 -24.57
N SER A 762 13.35 -20.04 -25.42
CA SER A 762 14.06 -20.02 -26.70
C SER A 762 15.56 -20.25 -26.53
N ASN A 763 16.19 -19.57 -25.56
CA ASN A 763 17.61 -19.75 -25.30
C ASN A 763 17.95 -21.15 -24.74
N ILE A 764 17.13 -21.70 -23.84
CA ILE A 764 17.35 -23.06 -23.30
C ILE A 764 17.28 -24.09 -24.42
N VAL A 765 16.19 -24.13 -25.19
CA VAL A 765 15.98 -25.17 -26.21
C VAL A 765 16.98 -25.04 -27.36
N ASN A 766 17.31 -23.81 -27.79
CA ASN A 766 18.25 -23.60 -28.91
C ASN A 766 19.70 -24.01 -28.58
N ASN A 767 20.05 -24.13 -27.30
CA ASN A 767 21.40 -24.46 -26.84
C ASN A 767 21.50 -25.83 -26.13
N GLN A 768 20.40 -26.59 -26.04
CA GLN A 768 20.46 -27.97 -25.56
C GLN A 768 21.22 -28.84 -26.57
N LYS A 769 22.22 -29.60 -26.09
CA LYS A 769 22.89 -30.63 -26.89
C LYS A 769 21.98 -31.85 -26.94
N ILE A 770 21.44 -32.16 -28.13
CA ILE A 770 20.68 -33.39 -28.34
C ILE A 770 21.68 -34.54 -28.43
N ASP A 771 21.72 -35.41 -27.41
CA ASP A 771 22.47 -36.67 -27.50
C ASP A 771 21.82 -37.57 -28.55
N LYS A 772 22.61 -38.02 -29.52
CA LYS A 772 22.14 -38.85 -30.65
C LYS A 772 21.59 -40.22 -30.25
N GLU A 773 21.76 -40.64 -29.00
CA GLU A 773 21.33 -41.94 -28.48
C GLU A 773 19.93 -41.92 -27.84
N ASP A 774 19.33 -40.74 -27.64
CA ASP A 774 18.01 -40.59 -26.99
C ASP A 774 16.95 -40.18 -28.02
N GLU A 775 16.67 -41.06 -29.01
CA GLU A 775 15.67 -40.85 -30.09
C GLU A 775 14.24 -40.56 -29.57
N ASN A 776 13.99 -40.72 -28.27
CA ASN A 776 12.69 -40.53 -27.62
C ASN A 776 12.54 -39.21 -26.83
N TYR A 777 13.54 -38.31 -26.82
CA TYR A 777 13.42 -37.03 -26.11
C TYR A 777 12.50 -36.05 -26.87
N ASN A 778 11.20 -36.08 -26.55
CA ASN A 778 10.23 -35.08 -27.02
C ASN A 778 10.24 -33.86 -26.10
N ASP A 779 10.84 -32.77 -26.56
CA ASP A 779 10.73 -31.47 -25.89
C ASP A 779 9.25 -31.02 -25.85
N GLN A 780 8.73 -30.83 -24.64
CA GLN A 780 7.32 -30.52 -24.38
C GLN A 780 6.92 -29.18 -25.01
N PHE A 781 7.81 -28.20 -24.98
CA PHE A 781 7.57 -26.87 -25.53
C PHE A 781 7.57 -26.91 -27.06
N ILE A 782 8.51 -27.64 -27.68
CA ILE A 782 8.48 -27.91 -29.13
C ILE A 782 7.18 -28.62 -29.52
N THR A 783 6.69 -29.55 -28.71
CA THR A 783 5.43 -30.28 -28.97
C THR A 783 4.23 -29.33 -28.98
N ILE A 784 4.15 -28.42 -28.00
CA ILE A 784 3.08 -27.39 -27.94
C ILE A 784 3.18 -26.46 -29.16
N LEU A 785 4.37 -25.95 -29.48
CA LEU A 785 4.59 -25.09 -30.65
C LEU A 785 4.22 -25.81 -31.96
N ASN A 786 4.56 -27.09 -32.10
CA ASN A 786 4.18 -27.92 -33.24
C ASN A 786 2.66 -28.00 -33.39
N LYS A 787 1.91 -28.23 -32.29
CA LYS A 787 0.43 -28.21 -32.32
C LYS A 787 -0.10 -26.87 -32.79
N ILE A 788 0.35 -25.77 -32.17
CA ILE A 788 -0.06 -24.41 -32.53
C ILE A 788 0.22 -24.11 -34.00
N SER A 789 1.38 -24.56 -34.52
CA SER A 789 1.76 -24.34 -35.92
C SER A 789 0.86 -25.02 -36.94
N ASN A 790 0.19 -26.11 -36.56
CA ASN A 790 -0.63 -26.93 -37.44
C ASN A 790 -2.15 -26.71 -37.28
N ASN A 791 -2.58 -26.01 -36.23
CA ASN A 791 -3.99 -25.71 -36.01
C ASN A 791 -4.51 -24.67 -37.04
N SER A 792 -5.74 -24.85 -37.52
CA SER A 792 -6.42 -23.86 -38.35
C SER A 792 -6.90 -22.68 -37.51
N ILE A 793 -7.02 -21.50 -38.10
CA ILE A 793 -7.54 -20.31 -37.42
C ILE A 793 -8.98 -20.12 -37.85
N GLU A 794 -9.90 -20.02 -36.89
CA GLU A 794 -11.32 -19.76 -37.17
C GLU A 794 -11.84 -18.57 -36.36
N ILE A 795 -12.75 -17.82 -36.98
CA ILE A 795 -13.30 -16.59 -36.45
C ILE A 795 -14.70 -16.86 -35.93
N PHE A 796 -15.00 -16.42 -34.71
CA PHE A 796 -16.28 -16.65 -34.06
C PHE A 796 -16.84 -15.38 -33.44
N LEU A 797 -18.15 -15.18 -33.58
CA LEU A 797 -18.88 -14.22 -32.74
C LEU A 797 -18.97 -14.73 -31.30
N TYR A 798 -19.30 -13.82 -30.38
CA TYR A 798 -19.33 -14.01 -28.93
C TYR A 798 -19.78 -15.41 -28.47
N GLU A 799 -21.01 -15.84 -28.77
CA GLU A 799 -21.52 -17.12 -28.27
C GLU A 799 -20.74 -18.33 -28.82
N LYS A 800 -20.41 -18.31 -30.11
CA LYS A 800 -19.69 -19.41 -30.76
C LYS A 800 -18.25 -19.50 -30.26
N TYR A 801 -17.62 -18.37 -29.96
CA TYR A 801 -16.25 -18.29 -29.45
C TYR A 801 -16.12 -19.01 -28.10
N TYR A 802 -16.98 -18.68 -27.13
CA TYR A 802 -16.93 -19.30 -25.81
C TYR A 802 -17.36 -20.78 -25.80
N ASN A 803 -18.29 -21.16 -26.69
CA ASN A 803 -18.60 -22.57 -26.95
C ASN A 803 -17.35 -23.36 -27.39
N HIS A 804 -16.48 -22.77 -28.23
CA HIS A 804 -15.24 -23.40 -28.68
C HIS A 804 -14.19 -23.51 -27.56
N LEU A 805 -13.98 -22.45 -26.77
CA LEU A 805 -13.07 -22.50 -25.62
C LEU A 805 -13.44 -23.59 -24.62
N ASN A 806 -14.74 -23.80 -24.38
CA ASN A 806 -15.22 -24.88 -23.55
C ASN A 806 -14.91 -26.27 -24.12
N LYS A 807 -15.04 -26.46 -25.43
CA LYS A 807 -14.70 -27.73 -26.08
C LYS A 807 -13.21 -28.04 -25.91
N ILE A 808 -12.35 -27.05 -26.12
CA ILE A 808 -10.90 -27.16 -25.90
C ILE A 808 -10.61 -27.62 -24.46
N SER A 809 -11.25 -27.00 -23.46
CA SER A 809 -11.05 -27.38 -22.05
C SER A 809 -11.48 -28.81 -21.70
N LYS A 810 -12.32 -29.46 -22.52
CA LYS A 810 -12.80 -30.84 -22.31
C LYS A 810 -12.00 -31.87 -23.11
N THR A 811 -11.32 -31.49 -24.18
CA THR A 811 -10.66 -32.42 -25.11
C THR A 811 -9.26 -31.93 -25.48
N GLN A 812 -8.22 -32.72 -25.20
CA GLN A 812 -6.82 -32.43 -25.59
C GLN A 812 -6.54 -32.55 -27.11
N LYS A 813 -7.57 -32.80 -27.94
CA LYS A 813 -7.47 -33.01 -29.39
C LYS A 813 -8.33 -32.00 -30.15
N TYR A 814 -8.06 -30.71 -29.96
CA TYR A 814 -8.72 -29.65 -30.74
C TYR A 814 -7.74 -29.03 -31.72
N SER A 815 -8.10 -28.95 -33.00
CA SER A 815 -7.21 -28.53 -34.11
C SER A 815 -7.45 -27.10 -34.59
N VAL A 816 -8.15 -26.28 -33.80
CA VAL A 816 -8.61 -24.94 -34.18
C VAL A 816 -8.18 -23.91 -33.14
N ILE A 817 -7.64 -22.77 -33.60
CA ILE A 817 -7.36 -21.57 -32.83
C ILE A 817 -8.57 -20.62 -32.98
N PRO A 818 -9.39 -20.45 -31.92
CA PRO A 818 -10.57 -19.58 -31.99
C PRO A 818 -10.17 -18.10 -31.80
N ILE A 819 -10.66 -17.23 -32.67
CA ILE A 819 -10.51 -15.77 -32.57
C ILE A 819 -11.89 -15.14 -32.41
N LEU A 820 -12.08 -14.33 -31.37
CA LEU A 820 -13.31 -13.57 -31.16
C LEU A 820 -13.41 -12.45 -32.20
N CYS A 821 -14.56 -12.28 -32.83
CA CYS A 821 -14.86 -11.14 -33.68
C CYS A 821 -16.10 -10.41 -33.16
N PHE A 822 -16.10 -9.10 -33.34
CA PHE A 822 -17.26 -8.24 -33.12
C PHE A 822 -18.00 -8.01 -34.43
N ASP A 823 -19.30 -7.81 -34.36
CA ASP A 823 -20.09 -7.48 -35.54
C ASP A 823 -19.80 -6.02 -35.93
N THR A 824 -18.72 -5.79 -36.69
CA THR A 824 -18.26 -4.45 -37.11
C THR A 824 -18.08 -4.33 -38.62
N THR A 825 -18.10 -3.09 -39.13
CA THR A 825 -17.77 -2.84 -40.54
C THR A 825 -16.28 -3.12 -40.77
N GLU A 826 -15.92 -3.44 -42.02
CA GLU A 826 -14.53 -3.74 -42.40
C GLU A 826 -13.55 -2.61 -42.05
N LYS A 827 -14.04 -1.38 -41.94
CA LYS A 827 -13.28 -0.17 -41.64
C LYS A 827 -12.90 0.02 -40.17
N THR A 828 -13.53 -0.72 -39.24
CA THR A 828 -13.28 -0.56 -37.80
C THR A 828 -11.89 -1.04 -37.37
N LYS A 829 -11.28 -0.35 -36.39
CA LYS A 829 -10.01 -0.84 -35.80
C LYS A 829 -10.13 -2.22 -35.16
N TYR A 830 -11.28 -2.63 -34.63
CA TYR A 830 -11.49 -4.02 -34.14
C TYR A 830 -11.42 -5.03 -35.29
N ASN A 831 -12.04 -4.74 -36.44
CA ASN A 831 -11.92 -5.60 -37.60
C ASN A 831 -10.47 -5.63 -38.13
N LYS A 832 -9.82 -4.46 -38.23
CA LYS A 832 -8.38 -4.35 -38.53
C LYS A 832 -7.56 -5.22 -37.59
N TYR A 833 -7.72 -5.10 -36.28
CA TYR A 833 -6.93 -5.87 -35.31
C TYR A 833 -7.22 -7.36 -35.35
N LYS A 834 -8.45 -7.78 -35.63
CA LYS A 834 -8.78 -9.18 -35.91
C LYS A 834 -8.02 -9.69 -37.14
N ASP A 835 -8.04 -8.96 -38.25
CA ASP A 835 -7.32 -9.36 -39.48
C ASP A 835 -5.79 -9.35 -39.27
N VAL A 836 -5.26 -8.30 -38.65
CA VAL A 836 -3.83 -8.19 -38.29
C VAL A 836 -3.40 -9.31 -37.34
N LEU A 837 -4.22 -9.66 -36.34
CA LEU A 837 -3.93 -10.76 -35.43
C LEU A 837 -3.83 -12.09 -36.17
N ILE A 838 -4.74 -12.36 -37.10
CA ILE A 838 -4.69 -13.57 -37.94
C ILE A 838 -3.40 -13.59 -38.77
N GLU A 839 -3.03 -12.48 -39.41
CA GLU A 839 -1.78 -12.39 -40.17
C GLU A 839 -0.54 -12.61 -39.30
N ILE A 840 -0.52 -12.04 -38.08
CA ILE A 840 0.56 -12.25 -37.12
C ILE A 840 0.61 -13.71 -36.66
N ILE A 841 -0.52 -14.35 -36.36
CA ILE A 841 -0.57 -15.77 -35.98
C ILE A 841 -0.03 -16.63 -37.12
N ILE A 842 -0.44 -16.39 -38.37
CA ILE A 842 0.09 -17.10 -39.55
C ILE A 842 1.60 -16.90 -39.67
N ASN A 843 2.10 -15.68 -39.45
CA ASN A 843 3.53 -15.40 -39.43
C ASN A 843 4.26 -16.20 -38.34
N ILE A 844 3.69 -16.26 -37.13
CA ILE A 844 4.22 -17.05 -36.01
C ILE A 844 4.21 -18.54 -36.39
N GLN A 845 3.12 -19.08 -36.91
CA GLN A 845 3.03 -20.49 -37.35
C GLN A 845 4.09 -20.81 -38.42
N ASN A 846 4.32 -19.92 -39.38
CA ASN A 846 5.34 -20.09 -40.41
C ASN A 846 6.76 -20.03 -39.83
N LYS A 847 7.01 -19.11 -38.89
CA LYS A 847 8.28 -19.03 -38.16
C LYS A 847 8.54 -20.31 -37.37
N ILE A 848 7.55 -20.82 -36.65
CA ILE A 848 7.63 -22.10 -35.92
C ILE A 848 7.98 -23.23 -36.89
N LYS A 849 7.20 -23.43 -37.96
CA LYS A 849 7.46 -24.47 -38.98
C LYS A 849 8.86 -24.40 -39.56
N LYS A 850 9.38 -23.19 -39.81
CA LYS A 850 10.72 -22.99 -40.34
C LYS A 850 11.81 -23.32 -39.32
N SER A 851 11.68 -22.85 -38.10
CA SER A 851 12.69 -23.04 -37.06
C SER A 851 12.73 -24.48 -36.54
N LEU A 852 11.58 -25.14 -36.42
CA LEU A 852 11.52 -26.53 -35.96
C LEU A 852 12.16 -27.52 -36.95
N LYS A 853 12.17 -27.22 -38.26
CA LYS A 853 12.98 -27.99 -39.24
C LYS A 853 14.49 -27.97 -38.95
N GLN A 854 14.95 -27.01 -38.15
CA GLN A 854 16.34 -26.85 -37.74
C GLN A 854 16.53 -27.21 -36.26
N ASN A 855 15.53 -27.83 -35.60
CA ASN A 855 15.49 -28.06 -34.16
C ASN A 855 15.75 -26.79 -33.34
N LYS A 856 15.14 -25.67 -33.77
CA LYS A 856 15.24 -24.36 -33.09
C LYS A 856 13.87 -23.75 -32.83
N ILE A 857 13.81 -22.88 -31.83
CA ILE A 857 12.65 -22.02 -31.51
C ILE A 857 12.76 -20.71 -32.31
N PRO A 858 11.66 -20.19 -32.88
CA PRO A 858 11.70 -18.95 -33.65
C PRO A 858 11.97 -17.73 -32.76
N ILE A 859 12.69 -16.78 -33.34
CA ILE A 859 12.86 -15.44 -32.78
C ILE A 859 11.55 -14.66 -33.00
N LEU A 860 10.95 -14.16 -31.92
CA LEU A 860 9.69 -13.43 -31.91
C LEU A 860 9.89 -12.05 -31.29
N CYS A 861 9.20 -11.04 -31.82
CA CYS A 861 9.19 -9.71 -31.18
C CYS A 861 8.31 -9.72 -29.92
N PRO A 862 8.43 -8.73 -29.02
CA PRO A 862 7.61 -8.63 -27.80
C PRO A 862 6.09 -8.79 -28.01
N LEU A 863 5.50 -8.24 -29.09
CA LEU A 863 4.08 -8.45 -29.39
C LEU A 863 3.80 -9.92 -29.77
N GLU A 864 4.63 -10.51 -30.62
CA GLU A 864 4.52 -11.91 -31.02
C GLU A 864 4.69 -12.85 -29.81
N THR A 865 5.53 -12.50 -28.82
CA THR A 865 5.70 -13.29 -27.58
C THR A 865 4.45 -13.30 -26.71
N VAL A 866 3.71 -12.19 -26.64
CA VAL A 866 2.42 -12.15 -25.91
C VAL A 866 1.36 -12.97 -26.65
N ILE A 867 1.30 -12.84 -27.97
CA ILE A 867 0.34 -13.58 -28.78
C ILE A 867 0.60 -15.09 -28.67
N ILE A 868 1.84 -15.55 -28.81
CA ILE A 868 2.13 -16.99 -28.66
C ILE A 868 1.82 -17.48 -27.25
N GLN A 869 2.07 -16.69 -26.20
CA GLN A 869 1.70 -17.07 -24.83
C GLN A 869 0.19 -17.23 -24.67
N HIS A 870 -0.60 -16.32 -25.23
CA HIS A 870 -2.06 -16.46 -25.27
C HIS A 870 -2.50 -17.73 -26.03
N LEU A 871 -1.85 -18.06 -27.15
CA LEU A 871 -2.17 -19.27 -27.91
C LEU A 871 -1.83 -20.56 -27.14
N ILE A 872 -0.69 -20.59 -26.45
CA ILE A 872 -0.31 -21.69 -25.55
C ILE A 872 -1.37 -21.86 -24.46
N ASP A 873 -1.72 -20.77 -23.80
CA ASP A 873 -2.70 -20.77 -22.71
C ASP A 873 -4.10 -21.21 -23.19
N VAL A 874 -4.54 -20.76 -24.37
CA VAL A 874 -5.80 -21.22 -25.00
C VAL A 874 -5.74 -22.71 -25.31
N ASN A 875 -4.63 -23.20 -25.84
CA ASN A 875 -4.48 -24.62 -26.21
C ASN A 875 -4.54 -25.54 -24.98
N ASP A 876 -3.89 -25.14 -23.89
CA ASP A 876 -3.73 -25.99 -22.71
C ASP A 876 -4.87 -25.81 -21.69
N ASN A 877 -5.40 -24.58 -21.55
CA ASN A 877 -6.39 -24.23 -20.54
C ASN A 877 -7.78 -23.88 -21.11
N GLY A 878 -7.91 -23.65 -22.42
CA GLY A 878 -9.17 -23.36 -23.10
C GLY A 878 -9.89 -22.12 -22.51
N ARG A 879 -10.96 -22.35 -21.75
CA ARG A 879 -11.74 -21.28 -21.11
C ARG A 879 -11.10 -20.68 -19.85
N TYR A 880 -10.07 -21.32 -19.29
CA TYR A 880 -9.41 -20.89 -18.05
C TYR A 880 -8.19 -20.01 -18.31
N VAL A 881 -8.09 -19.45 -19.52
CA VAL A 881 -7.01 -18.54 -19.93
C VAL A 881 -6.92 -17.31 -19.03
N ASP A 882 -5.69 -16.95 -18.68
CA ASP A 882 -5.41 -15.78 -17.85
C ASP A 882 -5.30 -14.51 -18.72
N ILE A 883 -4.66 -14.63 -19.89
CA ILE A 883 -4.62 -13.58 -20.92
C ILE A 883 -5.80 -13.78 -21.87
N THR A 884 -6.75 -12.86 -21.86
CA THR A 884 -7.95 -12.93 -22.72
C THR A 884 -7.69 -12.32 -24.09
N ILE A 885 -8.55 -12.63 -25.07
CA ILE A 885 -8.49 -11.98 -26.39
C ILE A 885 -8.69 -10.45 -26.31
N MET A 886 -9.41 -9.96 -25.30
CA MET A 886 -9.58 -8.51 -25.05
C MET A 886 -8.28 -7.85 -24.59
N ASP A 887 -7.46 -8.57 -23.81
CA ASP A 887 -6.12 -8.13 -23.43
C ASP A 887 -5.24 -8.00 -24.68
N ILE A 888 -5.31 -8.96 -25.61
CA ILE A 888 -4.57 -8.95 -26.88
C ILE A 888 -4.96 -7.75 -27.75
N TYR A 889 -6.25 -7.46 -27.92
CA TYR A 889 -6.69 -6.28 -28.67
C TYR A 889 -6.27 -4.96 -28.03
N SER A 890 -6.29 -4.89 -26.69
CA SER A 890 -5.80 -3.71 -25.96
C SER A 890 -4.30 -3.49 -26.21
N ILE A 891 -3.49 -4.56 -26.15
CA ILE A 891 -2.05 -4.49 -26.42
C ILE A 891 -1.79 -4.09 -27.88
N MET A 892 -2.49 -4.68 -28.86
CA MET A 892 -2.35 -4.32 -30.27
C MET A 892 -2.68 -2.86 -30.54
N TYR A 893 -3.70 -2.31 -29.86
CA TYR A 893 -3.99 -0.88 -29.91
C TYR A 893 -2.81 -0.02 -29.44
N CYS A 894 -2.21 -0.36 -28.29
CA CYS A 894 -1.03 0.34 -27.80
C CYS A 894 0.14 0.28 -28.80
N TYR A 895 0.33 -0.85 -29.49
CA TYR A 895 1.34 -0.98 -30.55
C TYR A 895 1.02 -0.12 -31.80
N ASP A 896 -0.24 -0.08 -32.22
CA ASP A 896 -0.70 0.74 -33.37
C ASP A 896 -0.47 2.24 -33.13
N GLU A 897 -0.64 2.71 -31.89
CA GLU A 897 -0.44 4.12 -31.52
C GLU A 897 1.05 4.50 -31.31
N CYS A 898 1.99 3.55 -31.33
CA CYS A 898 3.38 3.77 -30.87
C CYS A 898 4.49 3.20 -31.78
N SER A 899 4.17 2.62 -32.95
CA SER A 899 5.11 1.75 -33.69
C SER A 899 6.27 2.44 -34.43
N ASN A 900 6.18 3.71 -34.83
CA ASN A 900 7.18 4.31 -35.74
C ASN A 900 8.52 4.67 -35.05
N GLU A 901 8.57 4.81 -33.72
CA GLU A 901 9.82 5.05 -32.96
C GLU A 901 10.71 3.79 -32.80
N LEU A 902 10.25 2.62 -33.28
CA LEU A 902 10.90 1.32 -33.06
C LEU A 902 11.68 0.79 -34.28
N ASN A 903 11.84 1.61 -35.33
CA ASN A 903 12.18 1.20 -36.70
C ASN A 903 13.40 0.28 -36.84
N GLU A 904 14.50 0.50 -36.10
CA GLU A 904 15.71 -0.34 -36.22
C GLU A 904 15.58 -1.72 -35.56
N LYS A 905 14.71 -1.85 -34.54
CA LYS A 905 14.63 -3.09 -33.74
C LYS A 905 13.72 -4.14 -34.38
N HIS A 906 12.72 -3.75 -35.17
CA HIS A 906 11.74 -4.67 -35.75
C HIS A 906 12.29 -5.58 -36.86
N ASP A 907 13.26 -5.08 -37.64
CA ASP A 907 13.81 -5.79 -38.80
C ASP A 907 14.50 -7.09 -38.39
N MET A 908 15.14 -7.11 -37.21
CA MET A 908 15.77 -8.31 -36.63
C MET A 908 14.77 -9.47 -36.46
N TYR A 909 13.52 -9.17 -36.11
CA TYR A 909 12.50 -10.19 -35.80
C TYR A 909 11.72 -10.66 -37.03
N LYS A 910 11.82 -9.98 -38.18
CA LYS A 910 10.98 -10.25 -39.37
C LYS A 910 9.50 -10.35 -39.02
N CYS A 911 9.05 -9.47 -38.14
CA CYS A 911 7.66 -9.41 -37.69
C CYS A 911 6.81 -8.55 -38.65
N LEU A 912 5.49 -8.71 -38.59
CA LEU A 912 4.56 -7.92 -39.42
C LEU A 912 4.16 -6.59 -38.78
N CYS A 913 4.75 -6.23 -37.63
CA CYS A 913 4.36 -5.03 -36.88
C CYS A 913 4.45 -3.76 -37.74
N LYS A 914 5.58 -3.55 -38.43
CA LYS A 914 5.78 -2.39 -39.31
C LYS A 914 4.84 -2.35 -40.52
N LYS A 915 4.35 -3.51 -40.98
CA LYS A 915 3.39 -3.60 -42.08
C LYS A 915 2.01 -3.09 -41.65
N HIS A 916 1.61 -3.36 -40.41
CA HIS A 916 0.23 -3.17 -39.95
C HIS A 916 0.04 -1.99 -38.99
N PHE A 917 1.09 -1.59 -38.30
CA PHE A 917 1.09 -0.49 -37.35
C PHE A 917 1.93 0.64 -37.95
N ASN A 918 1.23 1.68 -38.40
CA ASN A 918 1.83 2.95 -38.75
C ASN A 918 1.40 3.89 -37.63
N GLU A 919 2.34 4.50 -36.90
CA GLU A 919 2.00 5.45 -35.84
C GLU A 919 0.96 6.44 -36.37
N GLY A 920 -0.19 6.48 -35.70
CA GLY A 920 -1.24 7.41 -36.07
C GLY A 920 -0.74 8.83 -35.86
N ASN A 921 -0.60 9.59 -36.95
CA ASN A 921 -0.47 11.05 -36.94
C ASN A 921 -1.72 11.76 -36.37
N ASP A 922 -2.69 11.03 -35.81
CA ASP A 922 -4.02 11.53 -35.45
C ASP A 922 -4.13 12.05 -34.01
N ASN A 923 -3.03 12.13 -33.25
CA ASN A 923 -3.05 12.79 -31.93
C ASN A 923 -1.95 13.85 -31.85
N THR A 924 -2.37 15.11 -31.79
CA THR A 924 -1.53 16.29 -31.50
C THR A 924 -0.90 16.28 -30.10
N ASP A 925 -1.14 15.24 -29.30
CA ASP A 925 -0.81 15.18 -27.88
C ASP A 925 0.37 14.23 -27.62
N SER A 926 1.57 14.65 -28.04
CA SER A 926 2.82 13.88 -27.91
C SER A 926 3.16 13.50 -26.46
N LEU A 927 2.64 14.26 -25.48
CA LEU A 927 2.83 14.05 -24.06
C LEU A 927 2.01 12.86 -23.51
N LYS A 928 0.78 12.66 -24.00
CA LYS A 928 -0.16 11.66 -23.47
C LYS A 928 0.31 10.21 -23.61
N TYR A 929 1.04 9.89 -24.70
CA TYR A 929 1.50 8.53 -24.99
C TYR A 929 3.00 8.33 -24.77
N LYS A 930 3.72 9.33 -24.25
CA LYS A 930 5.17 9.28 -24.04
C LYS A 930 5.60 8.09 -23.15
N GLU A 931 4.87 7.86 -22.06
CA GLU A 931 5.15 6.75 -21.13
C GLU A 931 4.94 5.38 -21.79
N ILE A 932 3.84 5.23 -22.54
CA ILE A 932 3.52 3.98 -23.26
C ILE A 932 4.55 3.71 -24.36
N ARG A 933 4.93 4.71 -25.15
CA ARG A 933 5.99 4.62 -26.18
C ARG A 933 7.31 4.15 -25.56
N MET A 934 7.75 4.80 -24.49
CA MET A 934 8.97 4.44 -23.79
C MET A 934 8.91 3.02 -23.24
N SER A 935 7.76 2.61 -22.69
CA SER A 935 7.60 1.26 -22.17
C SER A 935 7.65 0.20 -23.27
N ILE A 936 6.98 0.42 -24.42
CA ILE A 936 7.05 -0.51 -25.55
C ILE A 936 8.50 -0.64 -26.03
N LYS A 937 9.22 0.47 -26.21
CA LYS A 937 10.64 0.46 -26.57
C LYS A 937 11.48 -0.34 -25.57
N ASN A 938 11.26 -0.14 -24.27
CA ASN A 938 11.93 -0.86 -23.20
C ASN A 938 11.70 -2.38 -23.31
N HIS A 939 10.51 -2.84 -23.71
CA HIS A 939 10.25 -4.28 -23.89
C HIS A 939 11.14 -4.92 -24.96
N TYR A 940 11.50 -4.18 -26.01
CA TYR A 940 12.46 -4.64 -27.02
C TYR A 940 13.91 -4.60 -26.52
N ASP A 941 14.28 -3.66 -25.65
CA ASP A 941 15.62 -3.67 -25.02
C ASP A 941 15.79 -4.87 -24.07
N LYS A 942 14.72 -5.22 -23.34
CA LYS A 942 14.73 -6.37 -22.43
C LYS A 942 14.98 -7.71 -23.12
N THR A 943 14.66 -7.90 -24.40
CA THR A 943 14.97 -9.17 -25.10
C THR A 943 16.47 -9.41 -25.21
N ILE A 944 17.26 -8.35 -25.43
CA ILE A 944 18.73 -8.41 -25.49
C ILE A 944 19.29 -8.68 -24.09
N GLU A 945 18.76 -8.02 -23.07
CA GLU A 945 19.16 -8.26 -21.68
C GLU A 945 18.89 -9.71 -21.24
N ILE A 946 17.77 -10.31 -21.65
CA ILE A 946 17.45 -11.72 -21.33
C ILE A 946 18.48 -12.69 -21.91
N LYS A 947 19.02 -12.42 -23.10
CA LYS A 947 20.12 -13.21 -23.64
C LYS A 947 21.35 -13.13 -22.74
N ASN A 948 21.71 -11.93 -22.27
CA ASN A 948 22.83 -11.76 -21.34
C ASN A 948 22.57 -12.49 -19.99
N ILE A 949 21.31 -12.49 -19.51
CA ILE A 949 20.92 -13.27 -18.32
C ILE A 949 21.18 -14.75 -18.54
N TYR A 950 20.76 -15.30 -19.69
CA TYR A 950 20.98 -16.69 -20.04
C TYR A 950 22.47 -17.03 -20.17
N ASP A 951 23.25 -16.20 -20.86
CA ASP A 951 24.70 -16.43 -21.02
C ASP A 951 25.41 -16.43 -19.65
N ASN A 952 25.04 -15.51 -18.75
CA ASN A 952 25.53 -15.48 -17.37
C ASN A 952 25.05 -16.68 -16.54
N LEU A 953 23.85 -17.19 -16.80
CA LEU A 953 23.33 -18.42 -16.19
C LEU A 953 24.16 -19.63 -16.59
N ILE A 954 24.39 -19.83 -17.87
CA ILE A 954 25.22 -20.96 -18.37
C ILE A 954 26.65 -20.84 -17.85
N LYS A 955 27.22 -19.64 -17.84
CA LYS A 955 28.53 -19.39 -17.25
C LYS A 955 28.56 -19.83 -15.77
N TYR A 956 27.57 -19.41 -14.98
CA TYR A 956 27.49 -19.78 -13.57
C TYR A 956 27.37 -21.30 -13.38
N ILE A 957 26.49 -21.96 -14.15
CA ILE A 957 26.29 -23.41 -14.09
C ILE A 957 27.60 -24.14 -14.40
N ASN A 958 28.33 -23.72 -15.43
CA ASN A 958 29.61 -24.34 -15.81
C ASN A 958 30.73 -24.11 -14.80
N GLU A 959 30.72 -22.97 -14.09
CA GLU A 959 31.76 -22.62 -13.11
C GLU A 959 31.49 -23.22 -11.71
N ASN A 960 30.22 -23.50 -11.35
CA ASN A 960 29.84 -23.77 -9.96
C ASN A 960 29.07 -25.10 -9.75
N ILE A 961 28.71 -25.83 -10.81
CA ILE A 961 27.96 -27.10 -10.71
C ILE A 961 28.75 -28.22 -11.40
N GLU A 962 29.04 -29.28 -10.67
CA GLU A 962 29.98 -30.34 -11.10
C GLU A 962 29.54 -31.11 -12.36
N ASP A 963 28.22 -31.28 -12.57
CA ASP A 963 27.66 -31.99 -13.73
C ASP A 963 26.97 -31.07 -14.74
N SER A 964 27.55 -29.86 -14.92
CA SER A 964 27.04 -28.76 -15.74
C SER A 964 26.68 -29.11 -17.20
N ASN A 965 27.31 -30.12 -17.79
CA ASN A 965 27.12 -30.48 -19.20
C ASN A 965 25.88 -31.34 -19.48
N ASN A 966 25.20 -31.85 -18.44
CA ASN A 966 24.17 -32.90 -18.57
C ASN A 966 22.77 -32.45 -18.12
N PHE A 967 22.50 -31.15 -18.06
CA PHE A 967 21.18 -30.65 -17.64
C PHE A 967 20.12 -30.87 -18.72
N ARG A 968 19.06 -31.57 -18.34
CA ARG A 968 17.79 -31.71 -19.06
C ARG A 968 16.74 -30.80 -18.39
N TYR A 969 15.89 -30.16 -19.18
CA TYR A 969 14.93 -29.18 -18.66
C TYR A 969 13.50 -29.67 -18.87
N ASN A 970 12.70 -29.64 -17.82
CA ASN A 970 11.25 -29.81 -17.90
C ASN A 970 10.57 -28.44 -17.81
N ILE A 971 9.53 -28.26 -18.62
CA ILE A 971 8.84 -26.98 -18.82
C ILE A 971 7.38 -27.14 -18.39
N GLU A 972 6.84 -26.17 -17.66
CA GLU A 972 5.49 -26.22 -17.08
C GLU A 972 5.21 -27.55 -16.34
N HIS A 973 6.21 -28.00 -15.59
CA HIS A 973 6.25 -29.33 -15.04
C HIS A 973 5.61 -29.38 -13.65
N SER A 974 4.70 -30.34 -13.45
CA SER A 974 4.01 -30.50 -12.17
C SER A 974 4.77 -31.46 -11.26
N VAL A 975 4.98 -31.05 -10.01
CA VAL A 975 5.56 -31.87 -8.96
C VAL A 975 4.55 -31.99 -7.82
N SER A 976 4.30 -33.22 -7.39
CA SER A 976 3.39 -33.55 -6.30
C SER A 976 4.16 -34.01 -5.07
N LEU A 977 3.67 -33.68 -3.89
CA LEU A 977 4.21 -34.19 -2.62
C LEU A 977 3.78 -35.65 -2.44
N PHE A 978 4.71 -36.52 -2.03
CA PHE A 978 4.42 -37.94 -1.82
C PHE A 978 3.28 -38.17 -0.82
N SER A 979 2.44 -39.15 -1.15
CA SER A 979 1.33 -39.56 -0.30
C SER A 979 0.96 -41.02 -0.48
N LYS A 980 0.81 -41.74 0.64
CA LYS A 980 0.20 -43.08 0.68
C LYS A 980 -1.33 -43.04 0.86
N ASN A 981 -1.96 -41.86 1.01
CA ASN A 981 -3.37 -41.73 1.42
C ASN A 981 -4.22 -40.97 0.38
N LYS A 982 -5.46 -41.42 0.14
CA LYS A 982 -6.44 -40.77 -0.75
C LYS A 982 -6.98 -39.43 -0.24
N ASN A 983 -6.65 -39.05 1.00
CA ASN A 983 -7.17 -37.86 1.65
C ASN A 983 -6.71 -36.54 1.02
N PHE A 984 -5.42 -36.41 0.72
CA PHE A 984 -4.84 -35.16 0.30
C PHE A 984 -3.89 -35.37 -0.88
N ASN A 985 -3.88 -34.43 -1.81
CA ASN A 985 -2.92 -34.38 -2.89
C ASN A 985 -2.44 -32.94 -3.04
N MET A 986 -1.18 -32.68 -2.66
CA MET A 986 -0.55 -31.39 -2.84
C MET A 986 0.41 -31.37 -4.00
N TRP A 987 0.32 -30.34 -4.83
CA TRP A 987 1.17 -30.20 -6.00
C TRP A 987 1.46 -28.73 -6.31
N ASN A 988 2.55 -28.52 -7.04
CA ASN A 988 2.87 -27.25 -7.68
C ASN A 988 3.25 -27.45 -9.14
N THR A 989 3.08 -26.42 -9.97
CA THR A 989 3.60 -26.41 -11.35
C THR A 989 4.76 -25.42 -11.40
N PHE A 990 5.84 -25.85 -12.05
CA PHE A 990 7.09 -25.11 -12.19
C PHE A 990 7.27 -24.68 -13.64
N ASP A 991 7.50 -23.39 -13.88
CA ASP A 991 7.73 -22.87 -15.24
C ASP A 991 8.92 -23.57 -15.91
N ILE A 992 10.02 -23.72 -15.15
CA ILE A 992 11.24 -24.41 -15.58
C ILE A 992 11.86 -25.14 -14.40
N ILE A 993 12.19 -26.41 -14.61
CA ILE A 993 13.05 -27.18 -13.70
C ILE A 993 14.13 -27.92 -14.50
N GLY A 994 15.39 -27.63 -14.22
CA GLY A 994 16.54 -28.32 -14.78
C GLY A 994 16.94 -29.48 -13.88
N HIS A 995 17.36 -30.61 -14.45
CA HIS A 995 17.91 -31.73 -13.70
C HIS A 995 19.03 -32.41 -14.48
N SER A 996 20.00 -32.93 -13.75
CA SER A 996 21.11 -33.73 -14.25
C SER A 996 21.17 -35.03 -13.43
N ASN A 997 22.30 -35.73 -13.44
CA ASN A 997 22.44 -36.95 -12.65
C ASN A 997 22.47 -36.66 -11.14
N ASN A 998 23.18 -35.59 -10.74
CA ASN A 998 23.44 -35.29 -9.33
C ASN A 998 22.76 -34.00 -8.86
N SER A 999 22.28 -33.16 -9.77
CA SER A 999 21.82 -31.80 -9.46
C SER A 999 20.43 -31.51 -10.03
N VAL A 1000 19.72 -30.60 -9.38
CA VAL A 1000 18.44 -30.02 -9.82
C VAL A 1000 18.54 -28.50 -9.71
N ILE A 1001 18.05 -27.77 -10.70
CA ILE A 1001 17.92 -26.32 -10.64
C ILE A 1001 16.44 -25.97 -10.78
N HIS A 1002 15.88 -25.37 -9.74
CA HIS A 1002 14.53 -24.79 -9.77
C HIS A 1002 14.64 -23.30 -10.12
N PHE A 1003 14.01 -22.90 -11.22
CA PHE A 1003 13.98 -21.51 -11.66
C PHE A 1003 12.66 -20.83 -11.25
N LEU A 1004 12.76 -19.67 -10.64
CA LEU A 1004 11.64 -18.75 -10.42
C LEU A 1004 11.79 -17.56 -11.36
N LEU A 1005 10.91 -17.47 -12.34
CA LEU A 1005 10.83 -16.37 -13.29
C LEU A 1005 9.94 -15.27 -12.73
N ILE A 1006 10.49 -14.09 -12.47
CA ILE A 1006 9.72 -12.94 -11.99
C ILE A 1006 10.16 -11.67 -12.70
N PRO A 1007 9.25 -10.87 -13.28
CA PRO A 1007 9.64 -9.62 -13.94
C PRO A 1007 10.39 -8.66 -13.03
N GLN A 1008 10.02 -8.61 -11.74
CA GLN A 1008 10.66 -7.76 -10.74
C GLN A 1008 10.94 -8.51 -9.43
N TYR A 1009 12.11 -8.27 -8.85
CA TYR A 1009 12.53 -8.82 -7.57
C TYR A 1009 13.11 -7.71 -6.68
N ASN A 1010 12.38 -7.34 -5.64
CA ASN A 1010 12.70 -6.19 -4.80
C ASN A 1010 12.30 -6.42 -3.33
N LYS A 1011 12.58 -5.45 -2.46
CA LYS A 1011 12.30 -5.56 -1.02
C LYS A 1011 10.82 -5.78 -0.67
N LEU A 1012 9.88 -5.39 -1.53
CA LEU A 1012 8.45 -5.54 -1.27
C LEU A 1012 7.99 -7.00 -1.44
N ASN A 1013 8.53 -7.72 -2.43
CA ASN A 1013 8.14 -9.11 -2.71
C ASN A 1013 9.15 -10.15 -2.20
N TYR A 1014 10.29 -9.71 -1.66
CA TYR A 1014 11.37 -10.57 -1.17
C TYR A 1014 10.91 -11.70 -0.25
N ASN A 1015 10.17 -11.38 0.82
CA ASN A 1015 9.74 -12.37 1.83
C ASN A 1015 8.90 -13.49 1.19
N GLU A 1016 7.91 -13.13 0.37
CA GLU A 1016 7.05 -14.07 -0.35
C GLU A 1016 7.85 -14.97 -1.30
N LYS A 1017 8.75 -14.38 -2.11
CA LYS A 1017 9.49 -15.14 -3.11
C LYS A 1017 10.53 -16.07 -2.47
N ILE A 1018 11.21 -15.65 -1.40
CA ILE A 1018 12.15 -16.53 -0.68
C ILE A 1018 11.45 -17.69 0.01
N ILE A 1019 10.34 -17.43 0.73
CA ILE A 1019 9.57 -18.48 1.39
C ILE A 1019 9.03 -19.47 0.34
N ASN A 1020 8.54 -18.97 -0.81
CA ASN A 1020 8.11 -19.81 -1.91
C ASN A 1020 9.24 -20.68 -2.48
N LEU A 1021 10.45 -20.13 -2.68
CA LEU A 1021 11.62 -20.90 -3.12
C LEU A 1021 11.99 -22.01 -2.14
N MET A 1022 12.02 -21.72 -0.83
CA MET A 1022 12.32 -22.71 0.22
C MET A 1022 11.28 -23.83 0.27
N LEU A 1023 10.00 -23.48 0.20
CA LEU A 1023 8.91 -24.45 0.16
C LEU A 1023 8.96 -25.30 -1.12
N ASN A 1024 9.24 -24.69 -2.27
CA ASN A 1024 9.39 -25.41 -3.53
C ASN A 1024 10.60 -26.35 -3.51
N HIS A 1025 11.72 -25.93 -2.90
CA HIS A 1025 12.87 -26.79 -2.66
C HIS A 1025 12.46 -28.01 -1.82
N PHE A 1026 11.69 -27.80 -0.74
CA PHE A 1026 11.14 -28.89 0.06
C PHE A 1026 10.27 -29.85 -0.77
N LEU A 1027 9.36 -29.33 -1.59
CA LEU A 1027 8.47 -30.12 -2.44
C LEU A 1027 9.24 -30.98 -3.45
N ILE A 1028 10.25 -30.40 -4.10
CA ILE A 1028 11.10 -31.10 -5.08
C ILE A 1028 11.87 -32.24 -4.42
N ASN A 1029 12.45 -31.99 -3.23
CA ASN A 1029 13.18 -33.01 -2.48
C ASN A 1029 12.27 -34.16 -2.02
N ASN A 1030 11.00 -33.86 -1.75
CA ASN A 1030 10.01 -34.81 -1.21
C ASN A 1030 8.96 -35.24 -2.24
N CYS A 1031 9.30 -35.19 -3.53
CA CYS A 1031 8.37 -35.46 -4.61
C CYS A 1031 7.88 -36.91 -4.65
N SER A 1032 6.66 -37.11 -5.15
CA SER A 1032 6.03 -38.42 -5.34
C SER A 1032 6.39 -39.07 -6.67
N ASN A 1033 6.24 -40.39 -6.75
CA ASN A 1033 6.30 -41.09 -8.04
C ASN A 1033 4.93 -40.98 -8.71
N ASP A 1034 4.79 -40.06 -9.66
CA ASP A 1034 3.62 -39.90 -10.53
C ASP A 1034 3.92 -40.38 -11.96
N GLU A 1035 2.93 -40.32 -12.86
CA GLU A 1035 3.07 -40.67 -14.29
C GLU A 1035 4.24 -39.94 -15.00
N LYS A 1036 4.82 -38.92 -14.36
CA LYS A 1036 5.89 -38.08 -14.93
C LYS A 1036 7.30 -38.46 -14.45
N ASN A 1037 7.49 -39.56 -13.70
CA ASN A 1037 8.78 -40.07 -13.22
C ASN A 1037 9.57 -39.04 -12.38
N ASN A 1038 8.90 -38.29 -11.51
CA ASN A 1038 9.51 -37.22 -10.71
C ASN A 1038 10.60 -37.69 -9.75
N VAL A 1039 10.46 -38.87 -9.15
CA VAL A 1039 11.42 -39.42 -8.19
C VAL A 1039 12.80 -39.61 -8.81
N SER A 1040 12.89 -40.24 -9.98
CA SER A 1040 14.18 -40.46 -10.65
C SER A 1040 14.81 -39.15 -11.15
N ARG A 1041 13.98 -38.16 -11.47
CA ARG A 1041 14.45 -36.87 -11.97
C ARG A 1041 14.96 -35.97 -10.87
N PHE A 1042 14.34 -35.96 -9.70
CA PHE A 1042 14.57 -34.90 -8.70
C PHE A 1042 14.96 -35.38 -7.30
N LYS A 1043 14.51 -36.56 -6.87
CA LYS A 1043 14.71 -37.03 -5.49
C LYS A 1043 16.19 -37.36 -5.24
N ASN A 1044 16.68 -37.08 -4.03
CA ASN A 1044 18.06 -37.35 -3.59
C ASN A 1044 19.16 -36.65 -4.41
N LYS A 1045 18.84 -35.55 -5.10
CA LYS A 1045 19.79 -34.73 -5.86
C LYS A 1045 20.03 -33.40 -5.17
N LYS A 1046 21.17 -32.77 -5.42
CA LYS A 1046 21.48 -31.43 -4.88
C LYS A 1046 20.62 -30.38 -5.58
N ILE A 1047 19.78 -29.67 -4.83
CA ILE A 1047 18.85 -28.68 -5.38
C ILE A 1047 19.42 -27.26 -5.26
N TYR A 1048 19.51 -26.57 -6.39
CA TYR A 1048 19.84 -25.15 -6.49
C TYR A 1048 18.59 -24.35 -6.81
N SER A 1049 18.34 -23.26 -6.08
CA SER A 1049 17.20 -22.37 -6.34
C SER A 1049 17.67 -21.09 -6.99
N CYS A 1050 17.11 -20.74 -8.15
CA CYS A 1050 17.56 -19.61 -8.96
C CYS A 1050 16.41 -18.64 -9.26
N ILE A 1051 16.62 -17.35 -9.02
CA ILE A 1051 15.72 -16.28 -9.47
C ILE A 1051 16.29 -15.67 -10.74
N LEU A 1052 15.44 -15.57 -11.76
CA LEU A 1052 15.71 -14.84 -13.00
C LEU A 1052 14.72 -13.68 -13.09
N THR A 1053 15.26 -12.46 -13.21
CA THR A 1053 14.48 -11.21 -13.17
C THR A 1053 15.00 -10.17 -14.16
N LEU A 1054 14.12 -9.27 -14.61
CA LEU A 1054 14.50 -8.15 -15.47
C LEU A 1054 15.21 -7.01 -14.71
N ASP A 1055 15.30 -7.12 -13.38
CA ASP A 1055 16.02 -6.18 -12.51
C ASP A 1055 17.53 -6.49 -12.40
N SER A 1056 18.00 -7.62 -12.94
CA SER A 1056 19.41 -8.02 -12.88
C SER A 1056 19.83 -8.83 -14.09
N ILE A 1057 20.96 -8.46 -14.70
CA ILE A 1057 21.60 -9.27 -15.75
C ILE A 1057 22.30 -10.53 -15.21
N LYS A 1058 22.52 -10.60 -13.89
CA LYS A 1058 23.14 -11.77 -13.23
C LYS A 1058 22.05 -12.65 -12.62
N PRO A 1059 22.09 -13.98 -12.81
CA PRO A 1059 21.18 -14.91 -12.13
C PRO A 1059 21.43 -14.88 -10.62
N ILE A 1060 20.38 -15.04 -9.82
CA ILE A 1060 20.46 -14.96 -8.37
C ILE A 1060 20.22 -16.35 -7.78
N PHE A 1061 21.30 -17.00 -7.35
CA PHE A 1061 21.24 -18.33 -6.74
C PHE A 1061 21.11 -18.27 -5.22
N TYR A 1062 20.26 -19.13 -4.67
CA TYR A 1062 20.10 -19.39 -3.25
C TYR A 1062 20.39 -20.86 -2.95
N GLU A 1063 21.12 -21.06 -1.86
CA GLU A 1063 21.33 -22.35 -1.24
C GLU A 1063 20.57 -22.35 0.08
N PHE A 1064 19.74 -23.38 0.26
CA PHE A 1064 18.91 -23.55 1.44
C PHE A 1064 19.28 -24.85 2.13
N ASN A 1065 19.33 -24.81 3.46
CA ASN A 1065 19.38 -26.01 4.28
C ASN A 1065 17.94 -26.34 4.72
N ILE A 1066 17.26 -27.22 3.98
CA ILE A 1066 15.86 -27.57 4.19
C ILE A 1066 15.77 -28.91 4.93
N THR A 1067 15.01 -28.94 6.03
CA THR A 1067 14.76 -30.11 6.87
C THR A 1067 13.29 -30.54 6.82
N ASN A 1068 12.97 -31.72 7.36
CA ASN A 1068 11.58 -32.22 7.47
C ASN A 1068 10.68 -31.37 8.38
N GLU A 1069 11.22 -30.39 9.10
CA GLU A 1069 10.46 -29.50 9.97
C GLU A 1069 9.44 -28.61 9.22
N PHE A 1070 9.61 -28.46 7.90
CA PHE A 1070 8.66 -27.74 7.05
C PHE A 1070 7.25 -28.36 7.06
N ASN A 1071 7.17 -29.66 7.38
CA ASN A 1071 5.93 -30.38 7.57
C ASN A 1071 4.97 -29.74 8.59
N ILE A 1072 5.50 -29.08 9.63
CA ILE A 1072 4.67 -28.41 10.64
C ILE A 1072 3.83 -27.29 10.00
N TYR A 1073 4.43 -26.50 9.10
CA TYR A 1073 3.72 -25.41 8.41
C TYR A 1073 2.68 -25.96 7.42
N ILE A 1074 3.00 -27.06 6.75
CA ILE A 1074 2.08 -27.76 5.84
C ILE A 1074 0.87 -28.29 6.61
N ASN A 1075 1.09 -29.05 7.70
CA ASN A 1075 0.03 -29.57 8.56
C ASN A 1075 -0.84 -28.44 9.10
N SER A 1076 -0.22 -27.41 9.65
CA SER A 1076 -0.90 -26.24 10.20
C SER A 1076 -1.82 -25.57 9.16
N TYR A 1077 -1.35 -25.42 7.92
CA TYR A 1077 -2.17 -24.90 6.81
C TYR A 1077 -3.35 -25.83 6.46
N LEU A 1078 -3.11 -27.14 6.34
CA LEU A 1078 -4.16 -28.10 5.98
C LEU A 1078 -5.30 -28.12 7.01
N ILE A 1079 -4.94 -28.08 8.29
CA ILE A 1079 -5.87 -28.12 9.41
C ILE A 1079 -6.63 -26.79 9.52
N HIS A 1080 -5.92 -25.68 9.69
CA HIS A 1080 -6.53 -24.42 10.13
C HIS A 1080 -7.09 -23.57 8.99
N GLU A 1081 -6.55 -23.68 7.77
CA GLU A 1081 -6.96 -22.82 6.65
C GLU A 1081 -7.58 -23.58 5.47
N ARG A 1082 -7.20 -24.84 5.24
CA ARG A 1082 -7.70 -25.59 4.06
C ARG A 1082 -8.97 -26.39 4.32
N TYR A 1083 -9.04 -27.16 5.41
CA TYR A 1083 -10.10 -28.15 5.62
C TYR A 1083 -10.96 -27.89 6.86
N GLY A 1084 -10.39 -27.53 8.01
CA GLY A 1084 -11.13 -27.33 9.27
C GLY A 1084 -12.23 -26.27 9.14
N ILE A 1085 -11.97 -25.20 8.37
CA ILE A 1085 -12.95 -24.13 8.10
C ILE A 1085 -14.27 -24.60 7.46
N TYR A 1086 -14.29 -25.79 6.87
CA TYR A 1086 -15.46 -26.35 6.17
C TYR A 1086 -16.29 -27.30 7.04
N HIS A 1087 -15.82 -27.72 8.21
CA HIS A 1087 -16.56 -28.65 9.08
C HIS A 1087 -17.96 -28.16 9.47
N PRO A 1088 -18.21 -26.86 9.70
CA PRO A 1088 -19.57 -26.36 9.91
C PRO A 1088 -20.53 -26.60 8.73
N ILE A 1089 -20.02 -26.58 7.49
CA ILE A 1089 -20.82 -26.86 6.29
C ILE A 1089 -21.14 -28.36 6.21
N ILE A 1090 -20.19 -29.22 6.59
CA ILE A 1090 -20.40 -30.67 6.67
C ILE A 1090 -21.48 -30.99 7.71
N TYR A 1091 -21.47 -30.31 8.86
CA TYR A 1091 -22.53 -30.44 9.88
C TYR A 1091 -23.91 -30.06 9.32
N ASN A 1092 -23.99 -28.94 8.59
CA ASN A 1092 -25.23 -28.51 7.95
C ASN A 1092 -25.70 -29.53 6.89
N PHE A 1093 -24.77 -30.12 6.14
CA PHE A 1093 -25.08 -31.16 5.17
C PHE A 1093 -25.66 -32.41 5.82
N TYR A 1094 -25.10 -32.83 6.96
CA TYR A 1094 -25.65 -33.93 7.76
C TYR A 1094 -27.07 -33.59 8.25
N ASN A 1095 -27.32 -32.38 8.74
CA ASN A 1095 -28.66 -31.95 9.17
C ASN A 1095 -29.67 -31.96 8.02
N TYR A 1096 -29.27 -31.49 6.84
CA TYR A 1096 -30.09 -31.59 5.63
C TYR A 1096 -30.43 -33.07 5.32
N CYS A 1097 -29.43 -33.95 5.35
CA CYS A 1097 -29.64 -35.38 5.11
C CYS A 1097 -30.57 -36.00 6.17
N LYS A 1098 -30.42 -35.62 7.43
CA LYS A 1098 -31.25 -36.08 8.54
C LYS A 1098 -32.72 -35.70 8.35
N GLU A 1099 -33.00 -34.52 7.81
CA GLU A 1099 -34.36 -34.02 7.58
C GLU A 1099 -34.98 -34.54 6.28
N THR A 1100 -34.17 -34.79 5.24
CA THR A 1100 -34.64 -35.20 3.89
C THR A 1100 -34.54 -36.70 3.62
N LYS A 1101 -34.05 -37.49 4.57
CA LYS A 1101 -33.87 -38.94 4.40
C LYS A 1101 -35.19 -39.66 4.06
N PRO A 1102 -35.15 -40.70 3.21
CA PRO A 1102 -36.28 -41.61 3.05
C PRO A 1102 -36.66 -42.29 4.38
N PRO A 1103 -37.94 -42.71 4.57
CA PRO A 1103 -38.39 -43.34 5.82
C PRO A 1103 -37.60 -44.59 6.22
N ASN A 1104 -37.11 -45.35 5.25
CA ASN A 1104 -36.48 -46.66 5.42
C ASN A 1104 -34.94 -46.61 5.57
N ILE A 1105 -34.34 -45.43 5.64
CA ILE A 1105 -32.88 -45.25 5.78
C ILE A 1105 -32.63 -44.34 6.99
N ASP A 1106 -31.68 -44.68 7.85
CA ASP A 1106 -31.25 -43.78 8.93
C ASP A 1106 -30.43 -42.60 8.38
N SER A 1107 -30.30 -41.55 9.19
CA SER A 1107 -29.65 -40.31 8.76
C SER A 1107 -28.18 -40.49 8.35
N ILE A 1108 -27.46 -41.42 8.99
CA ILE A 1108 -26.02 -41.60 8.77
C ILE A 1108 -25.83 -42.37 7.47
N ASN A 1109 -26.55 -43.48 7.26
CA ASN A 1109 -26.50 -44.22 6.00
C ASN A 1109 -26.98 -43.40 4.81
N TYR A 1110 -27.98 -42.53 4.99
CA TYR A 1110 -28.38 -41.60 3.93
C TYR A 1110 -27.30 -40.56 3.64
N THR A 1111 -26.63 -40.04 4.67
CA THR A 1111 -25.49 -39.13 4.52
C THR A 1111 -24.35 -39.80 3.76
N LEU A 1112 -23.97 -41.03 4.10
CA LEU A 1112 -22.93 -41.79 3.40
C LEU A 1112 -23.24 -41.95 1.91
N LYS A 1113 -24.46 -42.38 1.56
CA LYS A 1113 -24.92 -42.47 0.16
C LYS A 1113 -24.83 -41.15 -0.59
N LYS A 1114 -25.13 -40.03 0.09
CA LYS A 1114 -25.02 -38.69 -0.51
C LYS A 1114 -23.58 -38.21 -0.65
N LEU A 1115 -22.68 -38.60 0.25
CA LEU A 1115 -21.25 -38.29 0.12
C LEU A 1115 -20.60 -39.03 -1.07
N GLU A 1116 -21.09 -40.22 -1.43
CA GLU A 1116 -20.62 -40.95 -2.62
C GLU A 1116 -20.83 -40.19 -3.94
N GLU A 1117 -21.79 -39.25 -3.99
CA GLU A 1117 -21.99 -38.37 -5.14
C GLU A 1117 -20.82 -37.38 -5.34
N TYR A 1118 -19.93 -37.21 -4.33
CA TYR A 1118 -18.79 -36.29 -4.33
C TYR A 1118 -17.44 -37.01 -4.46
N SER A 1119 -17.07 -37.41 -5.68
CA SER A 1119 -15.84 -38.19 -5.96
C SER A 1119 -14.50 -37.54 -5.59
N LYS A 1120 -14.48 -36.24 -5.30
CA LYS A 1120 -13.26 -35.46 -4.96
C LYS A 1120 -13.14 -35.12 -3.49
N LEU A 1121 -14.06 -35.58 -2.64
CA LEU A 1121 -14.07 -35.27 -1.21
C LEU A 1121 -12.91 -35.99 -0.47
N PRO A 1122 -12.25 -35.36 0.52
CA PRO A 1122 -11.32 -36.04 1.41
C PRO A 1122 -11.94 -37.24 2.13
N GLY A 1123 -11.22 -38.36 2.13
CA GLY A 1123 -11.66 -39.64 2.70
C GLY A 1123 -12.06 -39.57 4.18
N TYR A 1124 -11.38 -38.74 4.99
CA TYR A 1124 -11.61 -38.63 6.43
C TYR A 1124 -13.05 -38.22 6.76
N ILE A 1125 -13.70 -37.47 5.87
CA ILE A 1125 -15.10 -37.05 6.04
C ILE A 1125 -16.01 -38.27 5.91
N TYR A 1126 -15.75 -39.12 4.91
CA TYR A 1126 -16.47 -40.37 4.74
C TYR A 1126 -16.17 -41.33 5.90
N ASP A 1127 -14.89 -41.48 6.26
CA ASP A 1127 -14.41 -42.35 7.35
C ASP A 1127 -15.07 -41.99 8.68
N PHE A 1128 -15.24 -40.69 8.98
CA PHE A 1128 -15.95 -40.21 10.17
C PHE A 1128 -17.40 -40.76 10.24
N PHE A 1129 -18.19 -40.60 9.18
CA PHE A 1129 -19.56 -41.11 9.17
C PHE A 1129 -19.62 -42.64 9.12
N TYR A 1130 -18.68 -43.27 8.45
CA TYR A 1130 -18.57 -44.72 8.35
C TYR A 1130 -18.28 -45.37 9.71
N ASP A 1131 -17.32 -44.83 10.45
CA ASP A 1131 -16.97 -45.32 11.78
C ASP A 1131 -18.12 -45.13 12.77
N ILE A 1132 -18.85 -44.02 12.70
CA ILE A 1132 -20.06 -43.81 13.51
C ILE A 1132 -21.15 -44.84 13.16
N ASN A 1133 -21.38 -45.12 11.88
CA ASN A 1133 -22.32 -46.17 11.47
C ASN A 1133 -21.91 -47.54 12.05
N LYS A 1134 -20.62 -47.88 11.97
CA LYS A 1134 -20.07 -49.12 12.50
C LYS A 1134 -20.16 -49.19 14.03
N GLU A 1135 -19.95 -48.09 14.74
CA GLU A 1135 -20.16 -48.02 16.20
C GLU A 1135 -21.62 -48.30 16.58
N ILE A 1136 -22.58 -47.77 15.81
CA ILE A 1136 -24.02 -48.02 16.03
C ILE A 1136 -24.37 -49.50 15.81
N GLU A 1137 -23.83 -50.11 14.75
CA GLU A 1137 -24.04 -51.55 14.46
C GLU A 1137 -23.49 -52.46 15.56
N ASN A 1138 -22.32 -52.12 16.10
CA ASN A 1138 -21.63 -52.93 17.10
C ASN A 1138 -22.13 -52.71 18.53
N ASN A 1139 -22.71 -51.56 18.87
CA ASN A 1139 -22.98 -51.16 20.26
C ASN A 1139 -24.44 -50.74 20.49
N LYS A 1140 -25.36 -51.70 20.32
CA LYS A 1140 -26.83 -51.49 20.37
C LYS A 1140 -27.37 -50.90 21.69
N THR A 1141 -26.64 -51.01 22.80
CA THR A 1141 -27.04 -50.51 24.12
C THR A 1141 -26.69 -49.04 24.38
N ASN A 1142 -25.82 -48.41 23.58
CA ASN A 1142 -25.32 -47.04 23.82
C ASN A 1142 -25.53 -46.05 22.65
N ILE A 1143 -26.50 -46.34 21.78
CA ILE A 1143 -26.79 -45.60 20.54
C ILE A 1143 -26.99 -44.10 20.80
N LYS A 1144 -27.66 -43.71 21.89
CA LYS A 1144 -27.93 -42.30 22.21
C LYS A 1144 -26.63 -41.51 22.45
N THR A 1145 -25.65 -42.13 23.08
CA THR A 1145 -24.33 -41.54 23.35
C THR A 1145 -23.51 -41.42 22.06
N ILE A 1146 -23.57 -42.42 21.18
CA ILE A 1146 -22.89 -42.40 19.87
C ILE A 1146 -23.51 -41.32 18.96
N LEU A 1147 -24.84 -41.21 18.93
CA LEU A 1147 -25.55 -40.20 18.15
C LEU A 1147 -25.30 -38.77 18.64
N ASN A 1148 -24.86 -38.55 19.88
CA ASN A 1148 -24.45 -37.21 20.33
C ASN A 1148 -23.24 -36.69 19.53
N LYS A 1149 -22.36 -37.57 19.03
CA LYS A 1149 -21.21 -37.19 18.19
C LYS A 1149 -21.63 -36.48 16.89
N VAL A 1150 -22.85 -36.71 16.40
CA VAL A 1150 -23.37 -36.08 15.17
C VAL A 1150 -24.50 -35.10 15.41
N ASN A 1151 -25.22 -35.21 16.53
CA ASN A 1151 -26.35 -34.33 16.83
C ASN A 1151 -25.91 -33.05 17.56
N ASP A 1152 -24.92 -33.13 18.43
CA ASP A 1152 -24.37 -31.94 19.09
C ASP A 1152 -23.31 -31.28 18.20
N LYS A 1153 -23.50 -29.99 17.90
CA LYS A 1153 -22.64 -29.27 16.96
C LYS A 1153 -21.20 -29.16 17.47
N GLN A 1154 -21.00 -28.86 18.75
CA GLN A 1154 -19.64 -28.68 19.29
C GLN A 1154 -18.86 -30.00 19.31
N THR A 1155 -19.53 -31.07 19.71
CA THR A 1155 -18.97 -32.43 19.71
C THR A 1155 -18.64 -32.87 18.28
N PHE A 1156 -19.55 -32.66 17.32
CA PHE A 1156 -19.32 -32.98 15.91
C PHE A 1156 -18.07 -32.28 15.36
N LEU A 1157 -17.95 -30.96 15.58
CA LEU A 1157 -16.82 -30.19 15.06
C LEU A 1157 -15.50 -30.70 15.66
N LYS A 1158 -15.47 -30.93 16.97
CA LYS A 1158 -14.29 -31.45 17.65
C LYS A 1158 -13.87 -32.83 17.11
N GLU A 1159 -14.80 -33.76 16.98
CA GLU A 1159 -14.48 -35.11 16.50
C GLU A 1159 -14.05 -35.08 15.01
N MET A 1160 -14.66 -34.23 14.19
CA MET A 1160 -14.26 -34.06 12.80
C MET A 1160 -12.85 -33.45 12.68
N ASP A 1161 -12.51 -32.48 13.55
CA ASP A 1161 -11.16 -31.95 13.69
C ASP A 1161 -10.17 -33.06 14.06
N ASP A 1162 -10.49 -33.92 15.04
CA ASP A 1162 -9.63 -35.04 15.43
C ASP A 1162 -9.37 -36.03 14.27
N TYR A 1163 -10.38 -36.30 13.43
CA TYR A 1163 -10.22 -37.10 12.21
C TYR A 1163 -9.31 -36.42 11.17
N LEU A 1164 -9.45 -35.10 11.02
CA LEU A 1164 -8.60 -34.30 10.15
C LEU A 1164 -7.14 -34.32 10.64
N TYR A 1165 -6.90 -34.08 11.94
CA TYR A 1165 -5.57 -34.14 12.55
C TYR A 1165 -4.88 -35.49 12.30
N LYS A 1166 -5.55 -36.60 12.62
CA LYS A 1166 -5.02 -37.96 12.39
C LYS A 1166 -4.71 -38.21 10.91
N SER A 1167 -5.57 -37.72 10.01
CA SER A 1167 -5.37 -37.89 8.57
C SER A 1167 -4.20 -37.06 8.06
N CYS A 1168 -4.01 -35.84 8.57
CA CYS A 1168 -2.89 -34.96 8.26
C CYS A 1168 -1.56 -35.54 8.77
N ASP A 1169 -1.51 -35.99 10.02
CA ASP A 1169 -0.32 -36.64 10.58
C ASP A 1169 0.05 -37.91 9.80
N LYS A 1170 -0.93 -38.75 9.45
CA LYS A 1170 -0.67 -39.93 8.61
C LYS A 1170 -0.16 -39.55 7.21
N TYR A 1171 -0.66 -38.46 6.64
CA TYR A 1171 -0.23 -37.97 5.33
C TYR A 1171 1.24 -37.52 5.37
N ILE A 1172 1.61 -36.76 6.39
CA ILE A 1172 2.95 -36.18 6.56
C ILE A 1172 3.98 -37.17 7.10
N ASN A 1173 3.62 -38.04 8.04
CA ASN A 1173 4.55 -38.98 8.69
C ASN A 1173 4.71 -40.31 7.91
N SER A 1174 3.95 -40.51 6.82
CA SER A 1174 4.16 -41.64 5.90
C SER A 1174 5.54 -41.67 5.20
N TYR A 1175 6.37 -40.65 5.48
CA TYR A 1175 7.76 -40.50 5.09
C TYR A 1175 8.77 -41.24 5.98
N GLU A 1176 8.47 -41.47 7.28
CA GLU A 1176 9.44 -42.07 8.22
C GLU A 1176 9.54 -43.61 8.10
N GLU A 1177 8.50 -44.29 7.62
CA GLU A 1177 8.46 -45.76 7.54
C GLU A 1177 9.23 -46.37 6.34
N ILE A 1178 9.94 -45.58 5.51
CA ILE A 1178 10.59 -46.08 4.28
C ILE A 1178 12.09 -46.37 4.49
N ASP A 1179 12.72 -45.85 5.54
CA ASP A 1179 14.15 -46.07 5.79
C ASP A 1179 14.46 -47.44 6.44
N GLU A 1180 13.45 -48.23 6.86
CA GLU A 1180 13.68 -49.54 7.50
C GLU A 1180 13.36 -50.77 6.62
N GLU A 1181 12.71 -50.63 5.45
CA GLU A 1181 12.25 -51.79 4.65
C GLU A 1181 12.97 -52.00 3.29
N ASN A 1182 14.03 -51.26 2.96
CA ASN A 1182 14.79 -51.46 1.71
C ASN A 1182 16.14 -52.20 1.87
N ASP A 1183 16.38 -52.84 3.01
CA ASP A 1183 17.45 -53.83 3.18
C ASP A 1183 16.87 -55.26 3.12
N TYR A 1184 16.36 -55.69 1.95
CA TYR A 1184 16.25 -57.11 1.56
C TYR A 1184 16.16 -57.31 0.04
#